data_AF-A0A953L0P6-F1
#
_entry.id   AF-A0A953L0P6-F1
#
_cell.length_a   1.000
_cell.length_b   1.000
_cell.length_c   1.000
_cell.angle_alpha   90.00
_cell.angle_beta   90.00
_cell.angle_gamma   90.00
#
_symmetry.space_group_name_H-M   'P 1'
#
loop_
_entity.id
_entity.type
_entity.pdbx_description
1 polymer ?
#
loop_
_entity_poly.entity_id
_entity_poly.type
_entity_poly.pdbx_seq_one_letter_code
_entity_poly.pdbx_strand_id
1 'polypeptide(L)'
;MRTTNPAKWKRRRAAVVAVLALQYLCALAGAAPADTTATESVLPSTTSSLVAEPKFFPVSSKDRSTTMMLASVIEGETSATQDIVTTGAAISDKGTTMALPTETVTTMPESRRVDNIPRLPVKVDNSSTAAQAQQLLKFERQNQIGEAFLLACEMVRENPDSEFAYDAAIRTSLVLGLEDDTENFYRSAIKNSALPGKYFVQLAHFYSRRNKVDKLRRLLSDYEKGGKEDPDYWLTLARLAQVANETSATRLIAERAVASGTTLFPLVIIQSRAYSRLGEPEKARELILAAGDQNFGPLENAALLNEFIKLPGITPDEMAKMIRAALVNETSYRKARTAANAIIEQAVAKRLFHPLKELLMARTKNGEAADIEVWLAALMARREGNNDAALDLLTSGSESATPIIAYERAQALAEAGRPAEALPILSVLLAEQPTEVGLRILMAEQQLATGDAEGALQTLSAMPRTRLTSAERLRLCELSLTAATGVGDAARVADKWTELAQTATFTDLQAMGDVVLKSLTNPALRDEITSVVSERVKDDDQWPLLLLKARLFAVARDHKAELLAYSQYLDRDWNNVQMLRFVAELATQYANLPIKFETGGEGKDSPQLTLRATDSSDTDLATELYRRLIQIQPKVADNYSALMRIYQMRGEVETAKKVALELAESRKDSAETQAMAATIMDENGFSAESLPFFRSSLRKNPEDFSVWVKYAAALVAAKRYDDAQAIYQKILEEGWHGKPFNQPLMLSSLLKIATETKRTKDLIAYLGGLRSKEIPGKPEFLLSVSKLFIQLRSDDAAAQVLNDFVKQFPDHKLLPDAYLLLGQLAYTRQEYDEAINWFKRVVERFPGTPAAITAVYNIGEVKRQTGQPREAINTWLDLKYHFPNDDRAISGVYEAAKVAYNDLKDFEYAAKLLKQFIDSGSQDFTLLDKARKSLKKLEAGQPPFEDAK
;
A
#
# COMPACT_ATOMS: atom_id res chain seq x y z
N MET A 1 39.33 48.85 16.27
CA MET A 1 38.98 50.06 17.05
C MET A 1 37.57 50.50 16.68
N ARG A 2 36.70 50.73 17.69
CA ARG A 2 35.58 51.71 17.80
C ARG A 2 34.65 51.89 16.58
N THR A 3 33.32 51.89 16.64
CA THR A 3 32.32 52.00 17.71
C THR A 3 30.94 51.75 17.07
N THR A 4 30.03 51.28 17.90
CA THR A 4 28.60 51.03 17.66
C THR A 4 27.79 52.27 17.26
N ASN A 5 26.71 52.08 16.48
CA ASN A 5 25.55 52.97 16.49
C ASN A 5 24.24 52.14 16.42
N PRO A 6 23.55 51.89 17.56
CA PRO A 6 22.35 51.02 17.62
C PRO A 6 21.03 51.70 17.20
N ALA A 7 21.05 52.95 16.72
CA ALA A 7 19.82 53.72 16.49
C ALA A 7 19.17 53.55 15.10
N LYS A 8 19.84 52.92 14.12
CA LYS A 8 19.27 52.72 12.77
C LYS A 8 18.43 51.44 12.60
N TRP A 9 18.48 50.50 13.55
CA TRP A 9 17.74 49.23 13.45
C TRP A 9 16.32 49.25 14.02
N LYS A 10 15.96 50.26 14.83
CA LYS A 10 14.59 50.38 15.38
C LYS A 10 13.58 51.06 14.46
N ARG A 11 14.00 51.81 13.43
CA ARG A 11 13.06 52.48 12.50
C ARG A 11 12.62 51.64 11.30
N ARG A 12 13.34 50.57 10.93
CA ARG A 12 12.92 49.67 9.84
C ARG A 12 11.97 48.54 10.27
N ARG A 13 11.85 48.24 11.56
CA ARG A 13 10.84 47.28 12.08
C ARG A 13 9.46 47.89 12.35
N ALA A 14 9.36 49.22 12.49
CA ALA A 14 8.07 49.90 12.69
C ALA A 14 7.32 50.20 11.36
N ALA A 15 8.00 50.18 10.21
CA ALA A 15 7.36 50.41 8.90
C ALA A 15 6.81 49.14 8.23
N VAL A 16 7.21 47.94 8.70
CA VAL A 16 6.72 46.66 8.14
C VAL A 16 5.52 46.12 8.93
N VAL A 17 5.29 46.59 10.16
CA VAL A 17 4.11 46.21 10.96
C VAL A 17 2.89 47.12 10.68
N ALA A 18 3.10 48.32 10.10
CA ALA A 18 2.01 49.24 9.74
C ALA A 18 1.39 48.96 8.35
N VAL A 19 2.07 48.22 7.46
CA VAL A 19 1.54 47.86 6.13
C VAL A 19 0.65 46.62 6.19
N LEU A 20 0.87 45.72 7.16
CA LEU A 20 0.03 44.53 7.37
C LEU A 20 -1.25 44.81 8.17
N ALA A 21 -1.35 45.95 8.86
CA ALA A 21 -2.56 46.37 9.57
C ALA A 21 -3.55 47.19 8.70
N LEU A 22 -3.11 47.68 7.53
CA LEU A 22 -3.95 48.47 6.61
C LEU A 22 -4.53 47.64 5.45
N GLN A 23 -4.00 46.45 5.17
CA GLN A 23 -4.60 45.51 4.22
C GLN A 23 -5.79 44.73 4.79
N TYR A 24 -5.95 44.70 6.13
CA TYR A 24 -7.08 44.05 6.78
C TYR A 24 -8.33 44.96 6.91
N LEU A 25 -8.23 46.26 6.58
CA LEU A 25 -9.33 47.23 6.68
C LEU A 25 -9.94 47.65 5.32
N CYS A 26 -9.31 47.32 4.18
CA CYS A 26 -9.87 47.63 2.85
C CYS A 26 -10.71 46.49 2.24
N ALA A 27 -10.89 45.36 2.93
CA ALA A 27 -11.75 44.27 2.46
C ALA A 27 -13.25 44.44 2.81
N LEU A 28 -13.65 45.61 3.36
CA LEU A 28 -15.01 45.90 3.82
C LEU A 28 -15.80 46.92 2.98
N ALA A 29 -15.32 47.34 1.80
CA ALA A 29 -16.08 48.21 0.91
C ALA A 29 -15.95 47.78 -0.55
N GLY A 30 -17.05 47.31 -1.13
CA GLY A 30 -17.15 46.96 -2.54
C GLY A 30 -17.13 48.20 -3.45
N ALA A 31 -16.31 48.15 -4.49
CA ALA A 31 -16.50 48.85 -5.75
C ALA A 31 -15.56 48.26 -6.83
N ALA A 32 -16.09 48.05 -8.03
CA ALA A 32 -15.36 47.76 -9.28
C ALA A 32 -15.72 48.85 -10.31
N PRO A 33 -15.11 48.94 -11.52
CA PRO A 33 -13.78 48.51 -11.98
C PRO A 33 -12.99 49.64 -12.72
N ALA A 34 -11.71 49.42 -13.04
CA ALA A 34 -11.07 50.00 -14.23
C ALA A 34 -9.81 49.21 -14.63
N ASP A 35 -9.70 48.97 -15.94
CA ASP A 35 -8.71 48.16 -16.64
C ASP A 35 -7.23 48.50 -16.39
N THR A 36 -6.36 47.47 -16.41
CA THR A 36 -5.18 47.40 -17.29
C THR A 36 -4.43 46.07 -17.13
N THR A 37 -4.60 45.22 -18.15
CA THR A 37 -3.61 44.39 -18.86
C THR A 37 -2.41 43.75 -18.11
N ALA A 38 -2.38 42.42 -18.24
CA ALA A 38 -1.21 41.56 -18.51
C ALA A 38 -0.26 41.21 -17.34
N THR A 39 -0.34 39.97 -16.86
CA THR A 39 0.48 38.83 -17.33
C THR A 39 0.24 37.61 -16.44
N GLU A 40 0.28 36.44 -17.07
CA GLU A 40 0.00 35.13 -16.52
C GLU A 40 0.97 34.75 -15.38
N SER A 41 0.43 34.27 -14.26
CA SER A 41 1.13 33.30 -13.42
C SER A 41 0.10 32.41 -12.70
N VAL A 42 0.09 31.15 -13.12
CA VAL A 42 -0.62 30.03 -12.51
C VAL A 42 -0.26 29.95 -11.03
N LEU A 43 -1.25 30.12 -10.14
CA LEU A 43 -1.13 29.81 -8.71
C LEU A 43 -1.36 28.30 -8.53
N PRO A 44 -0.39 27.55 -7.98
CA PRO A 44 -0.60 26.17 -7.57
C PRO A 44 -1.34 26.11 -6.22
N SER A 45 -2.12 25.05 -6.08
CA SER A 45 -2.70 24.54 -4.84
C SER A 45 -1.68 24.51 -3.70
N THR A 46 -1.85 25.39 -2.72
CA THR A 46 -1.06 25.34 -1.48
C THR A 46 -1.71 24.38 -0.50
N THR A 47 -1.42 23.10 -0.70
CA THR A 47 -1.23 22.19 0.43
C THR A 47 -0.01 22.68 1.21
N SER A 48 -0.16 23.11 2.46
CA SER A 48 0.98 23.47 3.30
C SER A 48 1.71 22.19 3.73
N SER A 49 2.54 21.67 2.84
CA SER A 49 3.64 20.77 3.19
C SER A 49 4.78 21.65 3.70
N LEU A 50 5.02 21.63 5.01
CA LEU A 50 6.25 22.16 5.58
C LEU A 50 7.40 21.27 5.10
N VAL A 51 8.14 21.78 4.12
CA VAL A 51 9.44 21.27 3.67
C VAL A 51 10.40 21.34 4.86
N ALA A 52 10.77 20.18 5.38
CA ALA A 52 11.95 20.01 6.21
C ALA A 52 13.04 19.39 5.32
N GLU A 53 14.21 20.04 5.29
CA GLU A 53 15.39 19.57 4.58
C GLU A 53 15.84 18.16 5.04
N PRO A 54 16.39 17.33 4.15
CA PRO A 54 16.73 15.96 4.43
C PRO A 54 18.06 15.89 5.20
N LYS A 55 18.01 15.53 6.47
CA LYS A 55 19.18 15.02 7.20
C LYS A 55 18.97 13.55 7.56
N PHE A 56 19.71 12.71 6.83
CA PHE A 56 20.22 11.36 7.16
C PHE A 56 19.50 10.56 8.26
N PHE A 57 18.76 9.51 7.87
CA PHE A 57 18.81 8.10 8.34
C PHE A 57 17.69 7.28 7.64
N PRO A 58 17.93 6.02 7.22
CA PRO A 58 16.92 5.18 6.57
C PRO A 58 15.95 4.59 7.61
N VAL A 59 14.65 4.78 7.41
CA VAL A 59 13.57 4.21 8.24
C VAL A 59 12.92 3.04 7.51
N SER A 60 12.91 1.87 8.15
CA SER A 60 12.21 0.68 7.70
C SER A 60 10.69 0.84 7.86
N SER A 61 9.94 0.85 6.76
CA SER A 61 8.47 0.88 6.77
C SER A 61 7.88 -0.52 6.57
N LYS A 62 7.37 -1.12 7.64
CA LYS A 62 6.37 -2.19 7.59
C LYS A 62 5.31 -1.88 8.63
N ASP A 63 4.15 -1.43 8.17
CA ASP A 63 2.86 -1.90 8.67
C ASP A 63 1.75 -1.37 7.75
N ARG A 64 1.02 -2.30 7.13
CA ARG A 64 -0.24 -2.05 6.43
C ARG A 64 -1.36 -2.68 7.26
N SER A 65 -2.23 -1.83 7.78
CA SER A 65 -3.55 -2.16 8.31
C SER A 65 -4.39 -2.88 7.25
N THR A 66 -5.03 -3.99 7.62
CA THR A 66 -6.09 -4.59 6.78
C THR A 66 -7.34 -4.80 7.63
N THR A 67 -8.31 -3.92 7.43
CA THR A 67 -9.72 -4.14 7.80
C THR A 67 -10.37 -4.84 6.61
N MET A 68 -10.96 -6.03 6.78
CA MET A 68 -11.71 -6.70 5.73
C MET A 68 -13.14 -6.98 6.20
N MET A 69 -14.10 -6.50 5.41
CA MET A 69 -15.53 -6.76 5.56
C MET A 69 -15.89 -8.17 5.07
N LEU A 70 -16.78 -8.83 5.80
CA LEU A 70 -17.53 -10.02 5.36
C LEU A 70 -18.77 -9.56 4.60
N ALA A 71 -18.74 -9.63 3.25
CA ALA A 71 -19.88 -9.86 2.35
C ALA A 71 -19.49 -9.53 0.90
N SER A 72 -19.44 -10.53 0.01
CA SER A 72 -19.79 -10.49 -1.43
C SER A 72 -18.93 -11.46 -2.27
N VAL A 73 -19.28 -12.75 -2.32
CA VAL A 73 -18.92 -13.64 -3.44
C VAL A 73 -20.10 -14.59 -3.68
N ILE A 74 -21.18 -14.05 -4.26
CA ILE A 74 -22.14 -14.83 -5.05
C ILE A 74 -22.37 -13.97 -6.29
N GLU A 75 -21.72 -14.35 -7.39
CA GLU A 75 -22.16 -14.14 -8.77
C GLU A 75 -21.04 -14.66 -9.69
N GLY A 76 -21.32 -15.75 -10.42
CA GLY A 76 -20.37 -16.34 -11.36
C GLY A 76 -20.44 -17.87 -11.52
N GLU A 77 -21.61 -18.49 -11.40
CA GLU A 77 -21.82 -19.82 -11.98
C GLU A 77 -21.82 -19.68 -13.51
N THR A 78 -20.72 -20.05 -14.17
CA THR A 78 -20.69 -20.60 -15.56
C THR A 78 -19.25 -20.89 -16.00
N SER A 79 -18.63 -21.95 -15.45
CA SER A 79 -17.61 -22.77 -16.17
C SER A 79 -17.23 -24.02 -15.36
N ALA A 80 -18.22 -24.86 -15.05
CA ALA A 80 -17.96 -26.15 -14.40
C ALA A 80 -17.51 -27.19 -15.44
N THR A 81 -16.27 -27.12 -15.92
CA THR A 81 -15.58 -28.24 -16.60
C THR A 81 -14.04 -28.22 -16.52
N GLN A 82 -13.38 -27.38 -15.70
CA GLN A 82 -11.90 -27.34 -15.70
C GLN A 82 -11.13 -27.34 -14.36
N ASP A 83 -11.78 -27.46 -13.20
CA ASP A 83 -11.06 -27.49 -11.92
C ASP A 83 -11.25 -28.81 -11.16
N ILE A 84 -10.56 -29.85 -11.60
CA ILE A 84 -10.24 -31.04 -10.78
C ILE A 84 -8.73 -31.26 -10.79
N VAL A 85 -7.93 -30.22 -10.53
CA VAL A 85 -6.57 -30.35 -10.01
C VAL A 85 -6.31 -29.05 -9.23
N THR A 86 -5.85 -29.14 -7.97
CA THR A 86 -5.41 -28.02 -7.10
C THR A 86 -6.43 -27.32 -6.19
N THR A 87 -7.12 -28.06 -5.32
CA THR A 87 -7.64 -27.49 -4.06
C THR A 87 -7.09 -28.26 -2.86
N GLY A 88 -5.90 -27.84 -2.42
CA GLY A 88 -5.24 -28.38 -1.23
C GLY A 88 -4.00 -27.61 -0.76
N ALA A 89 -3.52 -26.62 -1.51
CA ALA A 89 -2.25 -25.93 -1.21
C ALA A 89 -2.37 -24.44 -0.83
N ALA A 90 -3.58 -23.88 -0.67
CA ALA A 90 -3.77 -22.45 -0.37
C ALA A 90 -4.20 -22.16 1.08
N ILE A 91 -3.87 -23.03 2.04
CA ILE A 91 -3.94 -22.72 3.47
C ILE A 91 -2.64 -23.17 4.16
N SER A 92 -1.54 -22.52 3.80
CA SER A 92 -0.35 -22.46 4.64
C SER A 92 0.30 -21.10 4.44
N ASP A 93 0.53 -20.39 5.55
CA ASP A 93 1.15 -19.06 5.69
C ASP A 93 0.21 -17.86 5.83
N LYS A 94 -0.70 -17.90 6.81
CA LYS A 94 -0.84 -16.79 7.78
C LYS A 94 -1.10 -17.38 9.17
N GLY A 95 -0.14 -17.18 10.07
CA GLY A 95 -0.36 -17.35 11.50
C GLY A 95 -1.37 -16.31 11.97
N THR A 96 -2.63 -16.69 11.99
CA THR A 96 -3.65 -16.06 12.82
C THR A 96 -4.16 -17.17 13.71
N THR A 97 -3.59 -17.27 14.92
CA THR A 97 -4.31 -17.82 16.05
C THR A 97 -5.61 -17.02 16.17
N MET A 98 -6.72 -17.54 15.62
CA MET A 98 -8.01 -17.19 16.18
C MET A 98 -7.98 -17.74 17.60
N ALA A 99 -7.74 -16.85 18.56
CA ALA A 99 -8.23 -17.08 19.91
C ALA A 99 -9.75 -17.27 19.76
N LEU A 100 -10.20 -18.51 19.90
CA LEU A 100 -11.59 -18.78 20.22
C LEU A 100 -11.91 -17.97 21.49
N PRO A 101 -13.04 -17.25 21.55
CA PRO A 101 -13.46 -16.66 22.80
C PRO A 101 -13.54 -17.79 23.83
N THR A 102 -12.78 -17.64 24.92
CA THR A 102 -12.96 -18.46 26.12
C THR A 102 -14.29 -18.06 26.76
N GLU A 103 -15.39 -18.52 26.16
CA GLU A 103 -16.61 -18.74 26.93
C GLU A 103 -16.45 -20.09 27.61
N THR A 104 -16.49 -20.05 28.94
CA THR A 104 -16.58 -21.22 29.79
C THR A 104 -17.85 -21.99 29.46
N VAL A 105 -17.77 -22.92 28.52
CA VAL A 105 -18.74 -24.01 28.43
C VAL A 105 -18.32 -25.03 29.48
N THR A 106 -19.02 -24.95 30.60
CA THR A 106 -19.04 -25.97 31.63
C THR A 106 -19.38 -27.34 31.05
N THR A 107 -18.63 -28.33 31.52
CA THR A 107 -18.81 -29.79 31.37
C THR A 107 -18.42 -30.42 30.03
N MET A 108 -17.32 -31.19 30.07
CA MET A 108 -17.01 -32.23 29.09
C MET A 108 -18.14 -33.26 29.01
N PRO A 109 -18.54 -33.72 27.81
CA PRO A 109 -19.15 -35.03 27.67
C PRO A 109 -18.07 -36.05 27.30
N GLU A 110 -18.06 -37.14 28.06
CA GLU A 110 -17.28 -38.35 27.83
C GLU A 110 -17.45 -38.89 26.40
N SER A 111 -16.39 -39.54 25.91
CA SER A 111 -16.34 -40.32 24.68
C SER A 111 -17.51 -41.31 24.59
N ARG A 112 -18.51 -41.04 23.75
CA ARG A 112 -19.51 -42.03 23.35
C ARG A 112 -19.04 -42.72 22.08
N ARG A 113 -18.75 -44.02 22.20
CA ARG A 113 -18.70 -44.95 21.06
C ARG A 113 -20.00 -44.82 20.28
N VAL A 114 -19.91 -44.56 18.99
CA VAL A 114 -21.07 -44.43 18.09
C VAL A 114 -21.48 -45.83 17.61
N ASP A 115 -22.13 -46.57 18.49
CA ASP A 115 -23.10 -47.60 18.09
C ASP A 115 -24.48 -47.02 18.46
N ASN A 116 -25.26 -46.63 17.44
CA ASN A 116 -26.56 -45.91 17.47
C ASN A 116 -26.53 -44.38 17.38
N ILE A 117 -26.57 -43.87 16.15
CA ILE A 117 -27.05 -42.50 15.87
C ILE A 117 -28.59 -42.54 15.83
N PRO A 118 -29.31 -41.74 16.65
CA PRO A 118 -30.75 -41.56 16.51
C PRO A 118 -31.07 -40.83 15.19
N ARG A 119 -32.02 -41.38 14.41
CA ARG A 119 -32.52 -40.74 13.18
C ARG A 119 -33.25 -39.44 13.50
N LEU A 120 -32.74 -38.30 13.02
CA LEU A 120 -33.57 -37.12 12.74
C LEU A 120 -34.01 -37.20 11.27
N PRO A 121 -35.31 -37.08 10.95
CA PRO A 121 -35.79 -37.23 9.59
C PRO A 121 -35.61 -35.90 8.85
N VAL A 122 -34.42 -35.62 8.34
CA VAL A 122 -34.30 -34.68 7.23
C VAL A 122 -34.88 -35.41 6.02
N LYS A 123 -36.03 -34.98 5.49
CA LYS A 123 -36.56 -35.55 4.25
C LYS A 123 -35.55 -35.27 3.14
N VAL A 124 -34.81 -36.30 2.74
CA VAL A 124 -33.88 -36.23 1.62
C VAL A 124 -34.67 -36.16 0.33
N ASP A 125 -34.34 -35.17 -0.51
CA ASP A 125 -34.85 -35.10 -1.86
C ASP A 125 -34.12 -36.13 -2.74
N ASN A 126 -34.65 -37.34 -2.77
CA ASN A 126 -34.11 -38.47 -3.54
C ASN A 126 -34.46 -38.41 -5.04
N SER A 127 -34.95 -37.28 -5.55
CA SER A 127 -35.32 -37.14 -6.97
C SER A 127 -34.11 -37.21 -7.91
N SER A 128 -32.95 -36.68 -7.49
CA SER A 128 -31.69 -36.77 -8.24
C SER A 128 -30.47 -36.43 -7.36
N THR A 129 -29.27 -36.86 -7.78
CA THR A 129 -28.00 -36.47 -7.14
C THR A 129 -27.79 -34.95 -7.12
N ALA A 130 -28.31 -34.23 -8.14
CA ALA A 130 -28.28 -32.78 -8.22
C ALA A 130 -29.21 -32.12 -7.18
N ALA A 131 -30.38 -32.70 -6.94
CA ALA A 131 -31.30 -32.22 -5.90
C ALA A 131 -30.73 -32.43 -4.49
N GLN A 132 -30.11 -33.58 -4.22
CA GLN A 132 -29.39 -33.85 -2.96
C GLN A 132 -28.23 -32.86 -2.75
N ALA A 133 -27.45 -32.55 -3.80
CA ALA A 133 -26.37 -31.57 -3.73
C ALA A 133 -26.87 -30.13 -3.49
N GLN A 134 -27.96 -29.71 -4.14
CA GLN A 134 -28.58 -28.41 -3.90
C GLN A 134 -29.16 -28.29 -2.49
N GLN A 135 -29.77 -29.36 -1.97
CA GLN A 135 -30.28 -29.42 -0.61
C GLN A 135 -29.14 -29.31 0.42
N LEU A 136 -28.02 -29.98 0.18
CA LEU A 136 -26.82 -29.90 1.03
C LEU A 136 -26.21 -28.48 1.03
N LEU A 137 -26.05 -27.87 -0.15
CA LEU A 137 -25.56 -26.49 -0.28
C LEU A 137 -26.48 -25.48 0.39
N LYS A 138 -27.80 -25.72 0.36
CA LYS A 138 -28.79 -24.88 1.05
C LYS A 138 -28.59 -24.94 2.57
N PHE A 139 -28.40 -26.13 3.14
CA PHE A 139 -28.11 -26.27 4.58
C PHE A 139 -26.77 -25.62 4.97
N GLU A 140 -25.73 -25.77 4.16
CA GLU A 140 -24.44 -25.10 4.41
C GLU A 140 -24.56 -23.57 4.34
N ARG A 141 -25.29 -23.00 3.36
CA ARG A 141 -25.53 -21.55 3.26
C ARG A 141 -26.36 -21.00 4.41
N GLN A 142 -27.25 -21.81 4.98
CA GLN A 142 -28.08 -21.47 6.13
C GLN A 142 -27.39 -21.74 7.49
N ASN A 143 -26.12 -22.16 7.45
CA ASN A 143 -25.32 -22.53 8.63
C ASN A 143 -25.92 -23.68 9.47
N GLN A 144 -26.70 -24.56 8.83
CA GLN A 144 -27.32 -25.76 9.40
C GLN A 144 -26.40 -26.97 9.22
N ILE A 145 -25.23 -26.93 9.87
CA ILE A 145 -24.15 -27.90 9.64
C ILE A 145 -24.49 -29.30 10.16
N GLY A 146 -25.29 -29.40 11.23
CA GLY A 146 -25.74 -30.70 11.77
C GLY A 146 -26.65 -31.45 10.80
N GLU A 147 -27.60 -30.74 10.18
CA GLU A 147 -28.50 -31.26 9.16
C GLU A 147 -27.76 -31.61 7.87
N ALA A 148 -26.79 -30.77 7.46
CA ALA A 148 -25.91 -31.05 6.33
C ALA A 148 -25.06 -32.32 6.57
N PHE A 149 -24.57 -32.53 7.80
CA PHE A 149 -23.80 -33.72 8.17
C PHE A 149 -24.65 -35.01 8.10
N LEU A 150 -25.86 -34.98 8.66
CA LEU A 150 -26.77 -36.13 8.62
C LEU A 150 -27.14 -36.50 7.18
N LEU A 151 -27.44 -35.48 6.36
CA LEU A 151 -27.72 -35.66 4.93
C LEU A 151 -26.51 -36.28 4.21
N ALA A 152 -25.29 -35.78 4.45
CA ALA A 152 -24.08 -36.34 3.86
C ALA A 152 -23.85 -37.80 4.27
N CYS A 153 -24.13 -38.17 5.53
CA CYS A 153 -24.04 -39.55 6.01
C CYS A 153 -25.05 -40.48 5.30
N GLU A 154 -26.25 -39.99 5.02
CA GLU A 154 -27.27 -40.74 4.27
C GLU A 154 -26.86 -40.91 2.81
N MET A 155 -26.33 -39.86 2.18
CA MET A 155 -25.78 -39.92 0.83
C MET A 155 -24.65 -40.96 0.70
N VAL A 156 -23.75 -41.06 1.70
CA VAL A 156 -22.70 -42.09 1.72
C VAL A 156 -23.26 -43.51 1.85
N ARG A 157 -24.37 -43.70 2.57
CA ARG A 157 -25.03 -45.02 2.66
C ARG A 157 -25.74 -45.41 1.38
N GLU A 158 -26.45 -44.46 0.76
CA GLU A 158 -27.20 -44.70 -0.47
C GLU A 158 -26.27 -44.93 -1.66
N ASN A 159 -25.15 -44.20 -1.72
CA ASN A 159 -24.15 -44.33 -2.76
C ASN A 159 -22.73 -44.44 -2.17
N PRO A 160 -22.30 -45.66 -1.81
CA PRO A 160 -20.99 -45.91 -1.18
C PRO A 160 -19.78 -45.59 -2.05
N ASP A 161 -19.95 -45.38 -3.36
CA ASP A 161 -18.88 -45.06 -4.32
C ASP A 161 -18.82 -43.55 -4.64
N SER A 162 -19.76 -42.76 -4.09
CA SER A 162 -19.87 -41.33 -4.37
C SER A 162 -18.78 -40.52 -3.65
N GLU A 163 -17.81 -40.01 -4.41
CA GLU A 163 -16.78 -39.10 -3.89
C GLU A 163 -17.37 -37.80 -3.33
N PHE A 164 -18.42 -37.27 -3.97
CA PHE A 164 -19.12 -36.09 -3.50
C PHE A 164 -19.71 -36.29 -2.10
N ALA A 165 -20.29 -37.48 -1.84
CA ALA A 165 -20.88 -37.80 -0.55
C ALA A 165 -19.83 -37.91 0.55
N TYR A 166 -18.68 -38.56 0.29
CA TYR A 166 -17.57 -38.61 1.25
C TYR A 166 -16.97 -37.23 1.50
N ASP A 167 -16.71 -36.43 0.46
CA ASP A 167 -16.16 -35.07 0.62
C ASP A 167 -17.09 -34.21 1.50
N ALA A 168 -18.40 -34.30 1.31
CA ALA A 168 -19.39 -33.59 2.12
C ALA A 168 -19.42 -34.09 3.57
N ALA A 169 -19.40 -35.41 3.81
CA ALA A 169 -19.42 -36.01 5.15
C ALA A 169 -18.13 -35.69 5.94
N ILE A 170 -16.99 -35.71 5.26
CA ILE A 170 -15.68 -35.34 5.83
C ILE A 170 -15.66 -33.85 6.18
N ARG A 171 -16.11 -32.96 5.27
CA ARG A 171 -16.13 -31.51 5.51
C ARG A 171 -17.04 -31.15 6.69
N THR A 172 -18.25 -31.69 6.71
CA THR A 172 -19.24 -31.39 7.76
C THR A 172 -18.84 -31.98 9.12
N SER A 173 -18.30 -33.20 9.18
CA SER A 173 -17.77 -33.78 10.43
C SER A 173 -16.58 -32.99 10.99
N LEU A 174 -15.69 -32.46 10.14
CA LEU A 174 -14.59 -31.58 10.57
C LEU A 174 -15.08 -30.29 11.21
N VAL A 175 -16.12 -29.66 10.66
CA VAL A 175 -16.72 -28.44 11.22
C VAL A 175 -17.40 -28.72 12.56
N LEU A 176 -18.02 -29.89 12.71
CA LEU A 176 -18.65 -30.32 13.96
C LEU A 176 -17.68 -30.86 15.02
N GLY A 177 -16.39 -31.03 14.69
CA GLY A 177 -15.39 -31.55 15.61
C GLY A 177 -15.48 -33.07 15.88
N LEU A 178 -16.14 -33.83 14.99
CA LEU A 178 -16.38 -35.27 15.14
C LEU A 178 -15.18 -36.10 14.65
N GLU A 179 -14.10 -36.15 15.44
CA GLU A 179 -12.81 -36.67 14.96
C GLU A 179 -12.80 -38.15 14.57
N ASP A 180 -13.43 -39.01 15.36
CA ASP A 180 -13.45 -40.45 15.11
C ASP A 180 -14.28 -40.78 13.86
N ASP A 181 -15.40 -40.09 13.69
CA ASP A 181 -16.25 -40.21 12.50
C ASP A 181 -15.51 -39.72 11.25
N THR A 182 -14.80 -38.59 11.33
CA THR A 182 -13.96 -38.12 10.23
C THR A 182 -12.90 -39.15 9.83
N GLU A 183 -12.18 -39.75 10.79
CA GLU A 183 -11.19 -40.80 10.50
C GLU A 183 -11.85 -42.02 9.82
N ASN A 184 -13.04 -42.41 10.27
CA ASN A 184 -13.81 -43.51 9.69
C ASN A 184 -14.27 -43.21 8.26
N PHE A 185 -14.74 -42.00 7.98
CA PHE A 185 -15.13 -41.59 6.62
C PHE A 185 -13.93 -41.61 5.67
N TYR A 186 -12.75 -41.13 6.09
CA TYR A 186 -11.54 -41.24 5.28
C TYR A 186 -11.18 -42.69 4.97
N ARG A 187 -11.23 -43.59 5.95
CA ARG A 187 -10.92 -45.02 5.76
C ARG A 187 -11.92 -45.73 4.85
N SER A 188 -13.20 -45.37 4.94
CA SER A 188 -14.24 -45.89 4.06
C SER A 188 -14.08 -45.37 2.63
N ALA A 189 -13.80 -44.08 2.47
CA ALA A 189 -13.54 -43.47 1.17
C ALA A 189 -12.33 -44.12 0.47
N ILE A 190 -11.24 -44.40 1.20
CA ILE A 190 -10.06 -45.09 0.67
C ILE A 190 -10.38 -46.49 0.11
N LYS A 191 -11.37 -47.18 0.68
CA LYS A 191 -11.75 -48.53 0.22
C LYS A 191 -12.70 -48.52 -0.97
N ASN A 192 -13.58 -47.52 -1.05
CA ASN A 192 -14.73 -47.53 -1.95
C ASN A 192 -14.62 -46.53 -3.12
N SER A 193 -13.75 -45.52 -3.03
CA SER A 193 -13.55 -44.54 -4.12
C SER A 193 -12.69 -45.10 -5.25
N ALA A 194 -12.98 -44.64 -6.47
CA ALA A 194 -12.18 -44.91 -7.66
C ALA A 194 -10.77 -44.26 -7.63
N LEU A 195 -10.60 -43.15 -6.90
CA LEU A 195 -9.34 -42.40 -6.75
C LEU A 195 -8.88 -42.36 -5.28
N PRO A 196 -8.46 -43.50 -4.70
CA PRO A 196 -8.17 -43.60 -3.28
C PRO A 196 -6.99 -42.71 -2.83
N GLY A 197 -6.05 -42.39 -3.73
CA GLY A 197 -4.86 -41.59 -3.44
C GLY A 197 -5.16 -40.19 -2.87
N LYS A 198 -6.23 -39.54 -3.30
CA LYS A 198 -6.69 -38.24 -2.75
C LYS A 198 -6.97 -38.35 -1.25
N TYR A 199 -7.70 -39.38 -0.83
CA TYR A 199 -8.10 -39.58 0.56
C TYR A 199 -6.94 -40.03 1.44
N PHE A 200 -5.95 -40.75 0.90
CA PHE A 200 -4.70 -41.04 1.61
C PHE A 200 -3.97 -39.74 2.01
N VAL A 201 -3.80 -38.80 1.07
CA VAL A 201 -3.10 -37.53 1.35
C VAL A 201 -3.91 -36.66 2.32
N GLN A 202 -5.24 -36.59 2.17
CA GLN A 202 -6.10 -35.84 3.10
C GLN A 202 -6.07 -36.42 4.52
N LEU A 203 -6.13 -37.75 4.66
CA LEU A 203 -6.00 -38.43 5.95
C LEU A 203 -4.62 -38.21 6.58
N ALA A 204 -3.57 -38.17 5.76
CA ALA A 204 -2.24 -37.83 6.23
C ALA A 204 -2.17 -36.41 6.82
N HIS A 205 -2.78 -35.42 6.16
CA HIS A 205 -2.88 -34.07 6.70
C HIS A 205 -3.72 -34.02 7.98
N PHE A 206 -4.79 -34.80 8.05
CA PHE A 206 -5.62 -34.94 9.25
C PHE A 206 -4.80 -35.45 10.45
N TYR A 207 -3.93 -36.45 10.25
CA TYR A 207 -3.02 -36.95 11.30
C TYR A 207 -1.91 -35.98 11.64
N SER A 208 -1.30 -35.33 10.64
CA SER A 208 -0.21 -34.36 10.82
C SER A 208 -0.66 -33.18 11.68
N ARG A 209 -1.83 -32.59 11.40
CA ARG A 209 -2.41 -31.47 12.20
C ARG A 209 -2.70 -31.85 13.66
N ARG A 210 -2.87 -33.13 13.96
CA ARG A 210 -3.16 -33.67 15.29
C ARG A 210 -1.96 -34.32 15.97
N ASN A 211 -0.77 -34.15 15.37
CA ASN A 211 0.48 -34.72 15.85
C ASN A 211 0.44 -36.26 16.03
N LYS A 212 -0.37 -36.98 15.23
CA LYS A 212 -0.51 -38.45 15.26
C LYS A 212 0.56 -39.12 14.38
N VAL A 213 1.84 -38.93 14.72
CA VAL A 213 3.00 -39.34 13.90
C VAL A 213 3.03 -40.85 13.62
N ASP A 214 2.69 -41.69 14.60
CA ASP A 214 2.73 -43.15 14.42
C ASP A 214 1.67 -43.66 13.44
N LYS A 215 0.45 -43.08 13.48
CA LYS A 215 -0.61 -43.41 12.53
C LYS A 215 -0.22 -42.98 11.11
N LEU A 216 0.46 -41.85 10.98
CA LEU A 216 0.93 -41.32 9.71
C LEU A 216 2.03 -42.19 9.08
N ARG A 217 3.00 -42.67 9.87
CA ARG A 217 4.03 -43.63 9.40
C ARG A 217 3.43 -44.96 8.97
N ARG A 218 2.45 -45.48 9.72
CA ARG A 218 1.74 -46.71 9.32
C ARG A 218 0.99 -46.51 8.01
N LEU A 219 0.28 -45.39 7.86
CA LEU A 219 -0.43 -45.05 6.62
C LEU A 219 0.51 -45.01 5.40
N LEU A 220 1.71 -44.44 5.57
CA LEU A 220 2.75 -44.42 4.54
C LEU A 220 3.22 -45.85 4.19
N SER A 221 3.55 -46.66 5.18
CA SER A 221 4.02 -48.04 4.96
C SER A 221 2.94 -48.94 4.35
N ASP A 222 1.67 -48.76 4.74
CA ASP A 222 0.55 -49.52 4.21
C ASP A 222 0.32 -49.21 2.72
N TYR A 223 0.46 -47.92 2.34
CA TYR A 223 0.34 -47.50 0.94
C TYR A 223 1.50 -48.03 0.08
N GLU A 224 2.74 -47.99 0.59
CA GLU A 224 3.94 -48.48 -0.12
C GLU A 224 3.87 -49.98 -0.44
N LYS A 225 3.23 -50.79 0.41
CA LYS A 225 3.14 -52.25 0.22
C LYS A 225 2.04 -52.69 -0.76
N GLY A 226 1.06 -51.83 -1.03
CA GLY A 226 -0.20 -52.21 -1.69
C GLY A 226 -0.44 -51.61 -3.07
N GLY A 227 0.36 -50.64 -3.51
CA GLY A 227 0.14 -49.91 -4.76
C GLY A 227 0.79 -50.54 -5.99
N LYS A 228 0.18 -50.33 -7.17
CA LYS A 228 0.83 -50.56 -8.46
C LYS A 228 1.74 -49.36 -8.74
N GLU A 229 2.96 -49.59 -9.23
CA GLU A 229 3.95 -48.52 -9.48
C GLU A 229 3.64 -47.64 -10.71
N ASP A 230 2.41 -47.13 -10.80
CA ASP A 230 1.96 -46.17 -11.81
C ASP A 230 2.31 -44.70 -11.41
N PRO A 231 2.14 -43.72 -12.31
CA PRO A 231 2.49 -42.33 -12.01
C PRO A 231 1.76 -41.73 -10.80
N ASP A 232 0.50 -42.09 -10.60
CA ASP A 232 -0.33 -41.58 -9.50
C ASP A 232 0.09 -42.19 -8.15
N TYR A 233 0.53 -43.44 -8.13
CA TYR A 233 1.13 -44.09 -6.98
C TYR A 233 2.37 -43.35 -6.49
N TRP A 234 3.32 -43.07 -7.39
CA TRP A 234 4.56 -42.37 -7.04
C TRP A 234 4.29 -40.97 -6.49
N LEU A 235 3.37 -40.23 -7.11
CA LEU A 235 2.97 -38.91 -6.63
C LEU A 235 2.30 -38.95 -5.25
N THR A 236 1.40 -39.90 -5.03
CA THR A 236 0.70 -40.07 -3.75
C THR A 236 1.67 -40.47 -2.65
N LEU A 237 2.57 -41.42 -2.92
CA LEU A 237 3.58 -41.89 -1.98
C LEU A 237 4.55 -40.77 -1.59
N ALA A 238 5.00 -39.97 -2.57
CA ALA A 238 5.86 -38.82 -2.31
C ALA A 238 5.17 -37.75 -1.45
N ARG A 239 3.88 -37.45 -1.71
CA ARG A 239 3.07 -36.53 -0.89
C ARG A 239 2.88 -37.05 0.54
N LEU A 240 2.61 -38.33 0.72
CA LEU A 240 2.49 -38.95 2.05
C LEU A 240 3.78 -38.80 2.85
N ALA A 241 4.92 -39.12 2.25
CA ALA A 241 6.24 -38.96 2.89
C ALA A 241 6.53 -37.49 3.23
N GLN A 242 6.14 -36.56 2.36
CA GLN A 242 6.28 -35.11 2.61
C GLN A 242 5.44 -34.66 3.81
N VAL A 243 4.20 -35.12 3.93
CA VAL A 243 3.30 -34.80 5.07
C VAL A 243 3.79 -35.44 6.36
N ALA A 244 4.40 -36.63 6.28
CA ALA A 244 5.08 -37.31 7.38
C ALA A 244 6.38 -36.60 7.84
N ASN A 245 6.80 -35.57 7.12
CA ASN A 245 8.05 -34.85 7.33
C ASN A 245 9.29 -35.76 7.22
N GLU A 246 9.19 -36.85 6.46
CA GLU A 246 10.27 -37.83 6.24
C GLU A 246 11.08 -37.44 4.99
N THR A 247 11.80 -36.32 5.08
CA THR A 247 12.48 -35.68 3.94
C THR A 247 13.42 -36.62 3.16
N SER A 248 14.13 -37.52 3.87
CA SER A 248 15.02 -38.51 3.22
C SER A 248 14.24 -39.57 2.44
N ALA A 249 13.11 -40.02 2.96
CA ALA A 249 12.23 -40.95 2.27
C ALA A 249 11.58 -40.28 1.05
N THR A 250 11.10 -39.04 1.19
CA THR A 250 10.55 -38.25 0.09
C THR A 250 11.51 -38.14 -1.09
N ARG A 251 12.80 -37.86 -0.82
CA ARG A 251 13.85 -37.83 -1.86
C ARG A 251 13.98 -39.18 -2.57
N LEU A 252 14.14 -40.26 -1.82
CA LEU A 252 14.36 -41.60 -2.38
C LEU A 252 13.16 -42.07 -3.22
N ILE A 253 11.93 -41.79 -2.76
CA ILE A 253 10.69 -42.12 -3.48
C ILE A 253 10.64 -41.36 -4.81
N ALA A 254 10.96 -40.06 -4.81
CA ALA A 254 10.99 -39.28 -6.03
C ALA A 254 12.09 -39.74 -7.02
N GLU A 255 13.28 -40.11 -6.52
CA GLU A 255 14.35 -40.68 -7.35
C GLU A 255 13.94 -42.01 -7.99
N ARG A 256 13.24 -42.87 -7.25
CA ARG A 256 12.70 -44.14 -7.79
C ARG A 256 11.62 -43.90 -8.84
N ALA A 257 10.76 -42.91 -8.64
CA ALA A 257 9.75 -42.52 -9.63
C ALA A 257 10.39 -42.04 -10.95
N VAL A 258 11.45 -41.24 -10.87
CA VAL A 258 12.18 -40.81 -12.07
C VAL A 258 12.85 -42.01 -12.76
N ALA A 259 13.45 -42.92 -11.99
CA ALA A 259 14.08 -44.14 -12.52
C ALA A 259 13.09 -45.10 -13.20
N SER A 260 11.80 -45.09 -12.80
CA SER A 260 10.74 -45.86 -13.46
C SER A 260 10.20 -45.20 -14.74
N GLY A 261 10.73 -44.03 -15.12
CA GLY A 261 10.30 -43.25 -16.29
C GLY A 261 9.15 -42.29 -16.00
N THR A 262 8.78 -42.10 -14.72
CA THR A 262 7.71 -41.17 -14.33
C THR A 262 8.26 -39.76 -14.09
N THR A 263 8.04 -38.84 -15.03
CA THR A 263 8.38 -37.42 -14.89
C THR A 263 7.12 -36.56 -14.85
N LEU A 264 6.67 -36.21 -13.65
CA LEU A 264 5.51 -35.33 -13.44
C LEU A 264 5.96 -34.01 -12.79
N PHE A 265 5.43 -32.87 -13.26
CA PHE A 265 5.71 -31.56 -12.68
C PHE A 265 5.56 -31.52 -11.13
N PRO A 266 4.48 -32.07 -10.52
CA PRO A 266 4.38 -32.11 -9.06
C PRO A 266 5.48 -32.91 -8.36
N LEU A 267 6.00 -33.96 -8.98
CA LEU A 267 7.11 -34.75 -8.43
C LEU A 267 8.42 -33.96 -8.42
N VAL A 268 8.69 -33.20 -9.49
CA VAL A 268 9.84 -32.28 -9.58
C VAL A 268 9.83 -31.29 -8.42
N ILE A 269 8.67 -30.67 -8.14
CA ILE A 269 8.52 -29.71 -7.04
C ILE A 269 8.71 -30.37 -5.67
N ILE A 270 8.18 -31.58 -5.46
CA ILE A 270 8.34 -32.31 -4.21
C ILE A 270 9.82 -32.67 -3.99
N GLN A 271 10.49 -33.15 -5.03
CA GLN A 271 11.89 -33.55 -5.00
C GLN A 271 12.82 -32.36 -4.78
N SER A 272 12.60 -31.23 -5.47
CA SER A 272 13.41 -30.02 -5.30
C SER A 272 13.32 -29.47 -3.86
N ARG A 273 12.12 -29.47 -3.27
CA ARG A 273 11.91 -29.11 -1.86
C ARG A 273 12.58 -30.07 -0.89
N ALA A 274 12.58 -31.37 -1.19
CA ALA A 274 13.28 -32.36 -0.39
C ALA A 274 14.80 -32.13 -0.40
N TYR A 275 15.40 -31.89 -1.57
CA TYR A 275 16.81 -31.51 -1.69
C TYR A 275 17.16 -30.23 -0.92
N SER A 276 16.33 -29.20 -1.05
CA SER A 276 16.51 -27.93 -0.32
C SER A 276 16.50 -28.13 1.21
N ARG A 277 15.56 -28.94 1.73
CA ARG A 277 15.48 -29.27 3.17
C ARG A 277 16.64 -30.12 3.68
N LEU A 278 17.23 -30.95 2.81
CA LEU A 278 18.41 -31.76 3.15
C LEU A 278 19.73 -30.97 3.06
N GLY A 279 19.67 -29.67 2.73
CA GLY A 279 20.87 -28.85 2.58
C GLY A 279 21.61 -29.06 1.25
N GLU A 280 20.93 -29.62 0.23
CA GLU A 280 21.47 -29.83 -1.12
C GLU A 280 20.78 -28.89 -2.15
N PRO A 281 20.85 -27.56 -2.00
CA PRO A 281 20.15 -26.64 -2.89
C PRO A 281 20.67 -26.67 -4.34
N GLU A 282 21.91 -27.10 -4.56
CA GLU A 282 22.49 -27.20 -5.92
C GLU A 282 21.75 -28.23 -6.77
N LYS A 283 21.53 -29.43 -6.23
CA LYS A 283 20.73 -30.47 -6.90
C LYS A 283 19.29 -30.03 -7.12
N ALA A 284 18.73 -29.26 -6.18
CA ALA A 284 17.40 -28.67 -6.35
C ALA A 284 17.36 -27.69 -7.54
N ARG A 285 18.40 -26.86 -7.71
CA ARG A 285 18.50 -25.93 -8.85
C ARG A 285 18.66 -26.68 -10.17
N GLU A 286 19.58 -27.64 -10.24
CA GLU A 286 19.81 -28.47 -11.43
C GLU A 286 18.53 -29.18 -11.88
N LEU A 287 17.80 -29.77 -10.94
CA LEU A 287 16.53 -30.45 -11.21
C LEU A 287 15.49 -29.50 -11.80
N ILE A 288 15.33 -28.30 -11.23
CA ILE A 288 14.35 -27.32 -11.73
C ILE A 288 14.74 -26.80 -13.11
N LEU A 289 16.03 -26.55 -13.37
CA LEU A 289 16.51 -26.12 -14.68
C LEU A 289 16.27 -27.18 -15.75
N ALA A 290 16.59 -28.45 -15.45
CA ALA A 290 16.32 -29.57 -16.35
C ALA A 290 14.81 -29.73 -16.63
N ALA A 291 13.97 -29.49 -15.62
CA ALA A 291 12.51 -29.48 -15.79
C ALA A 291 12.01 -28.31 -16.66
N GLY A 292 12.67 -27.15 -16.60
CA GLY A 292 12.39 -26.01 -17.48
C GLY A 292 12.65 -26.33 -18.95
N ASP A 293 13.72 -27.08 -19.24
CA ASP A 293 14.05 -27.52 -20.61
C ASP A 293 13.04 -28.54 -21.17
N GLN A 294 12.39 -29.33 -20.31
CA GLN A 294 11.32 -30.27 -20.71
C GLN A 294 10.01 -29.58 -21.09
N ASN A 295 9.83 -28.31 -20.70
CA ASN A 295 8.69 -27.46 -21.00
C ASN A 295 7.31 -28.09 -20.70
N PHE A 296 6.95 -28.14 -19.41
CA PHE A 296 5.67 -28.68 -18.93
C PHE A 296 4.44 -27.83 -19.28
N GLY A 297 4.65 -26.60 -19.75
CA GLY A 297 3.60 -25.62 -20.04
C GLY A 297 3.89 -24.27 -19.37
N PRO A 298 3.23 -23.18 -19.81
CA PRO A 298 3.49 -21.84 -19.28
C PRO A 298 3.22 -21.71 -17.77
N LEU A 299 2.15 -22.34 -17.27
CA LEU A 299 1.77 -22.27 -15.85
C LEU A 299 2.77 -23.04 -14.97
N GLU A 300 3.17 -24.22 -15.41
CA GLU A 300 4.13 -25.09 -14.75
C GLU A 300 5.51 -24.44 -14.73
N ASN A 301 5.97 -23.86 -15.84
CA ASN A 301 7.26 -23.16 -15.90
C ASN A 301 7.27 -21.90 -15.02
N ALA A 302 6.15 -21.17 -14.94
CA ALA A 302 6.00 -20.05 -14.00
C ALA A 302 6.09 -20.53 -12.54
N ALA A 303 5.50 -21.69 -12.21
CA ALA A 303 5.62 -22.28 -10.89
C ALA A 303 7.05 -22.80 -10.59
N LEU A 304 7.73 -23.38 -11.59
CA LEU A 304 9.16 -23.74 -11.50
C LEU A 304 10.01 -22.51 -11.21
N LEU A 305 9.79 -21.39 -11.90
CA LEU A 305 10.48 -20.13 -11.65
C LEU A 305 10.27 -19.65 -10.21
N ASN A 306 9.03 -19.70 -9.72
CA ASN A 306 8.70 -19.29 -8.35
C ASN A 306 9.38 -20.17 -7.29
N GLU A 307 9.53 -21.47 -7.53
CA GLU A 307 10.30 -22.34 -6.62
C GLU A 307 11.81 -22.12 -6.77
N PHE A 308 12.31 -21.97 -8.01
CA PHE A 308 13.71 -21.73 -8.32
C PHE A 308 14.24 -20.50 -7.58
N ILE A 309 13.52 -19.38 -7.66
CA ILE A 309 13.94 -18.11 -7.06
C ILE A 309 14.01 -18.20 -5.53
N LYS A 310 13.30 -19.13 -4.88
CA LYS A 310 13.42 -19.32 -3.41
C LYS A 310 14.75 -19.96 -3.02
N LEU A 311 15.42 -20.66 -3.93
CA LEU A 311 16.65 -21.40 -3.62
C LEU A 311 17.84 -20.46 -3.34
N PRO A 312 18.73 -20.82 -2.40
CA PRO A 312 19.96 -20.08 -2.17
C PRO A 312 21.00 -20.39 -3.26
N GLY A 313 22.00 -19.50 -3.39
CA GLY A 313 23.17 -19.73 -4.25
C GLY A 313 22.89 -19.73 -5.75
N ILE A 314 21.82 -19.08 -6.20
CA ILE A 314 21.51 -18.93 -7.63
C ILE A 314 22.58 -18.07 -8.30
N THR A 315 23.09 -18.53 -9.43
CA THR A 315 24.03 -17.79 -10.28
C THR A 315 23.30 -16.97 -11.35
N PRO A 316 23.92 -15.92 -11.90
CA PRO A 316 23.36 -15.14 -13.00
C PRO A 316 23.01 -15.99 -14.24
N ASP A 317 23.86 -16.96 -14.58
CA ASP A 317 23.64 -17.90 -15.70
C ASP A 317 22.43 -18.81 -15.47
N GLU A 318 22.31 -19.41 -14.29
CA GLU A 318 21.16 -20.24 -13.96
C GLU A 318 19.87 -19.41 -13.96
N MET A 319 19.91 -18.17 -13.45
CA MET A 319 18.78 -17.26 -13.50
C MET A 319 18.39 -16.92 -14.95
N ALA A 320 19.36 -16.57 -15.81
CA ALA A 320 19.11 -16.31 -17.23
C ALA A 320 18.52 -17.53 -17.95
N LYS A 321 19.02 -18.74 -17.67
CA LYS A 321 18.45 -20.01 -18.19
C LYS A 321 16.99 -20.17 -17.76
N MET A 322 16.70 -20.00 -16.48
CA MET A 322 15.33 -20.13 -15.96
C MET A 322 14.38 -19.06 -16.51
N ILE A 323 14.86 -17.83 -16.69
CA ILE A 323 14.12 -16.73 -17.33
C ILE A 323 13.69 -17.14 -18.74
N ARG A 324 14.61 -17.68 -19.55
CA ARG A 324 14.29 -18.16 -20.91
C ARG A 324 13.24 -19.27 -20.86
N ALA A 325 13.43 -20.29 -20.03
CA ALA A 325 12.47 -21.40 -19.92
C ALA A 325 11.06 -20.93 -19.46
N ALA A 326 11.00 -19.97 -18.54
CA ALA A 326 9.74 -19.50 -17.96
C ALA A 326 8.97 -18.52 -18.84
N LEU A 327 9.67 -17.65 -19.58
CA LEU A 327 9.05 -16.51 -20.24
C LEU A 327 8.91 -16.68 -21.76
N VAL A 328 9.69 -17.55 -22.41
CA VAL A 328 9.67 -17.71 -23.88
C VAL A 328 8.30 -18.09 -24.43
N ASN A 329 7.51 -18.83 -23.65
CA ASN A 329 6.18 -19.28 -24.06
C ASN A 329 5.03 -18.48 -23.42
N GLU A 330 5.32 -17.41 -22.67
CA GLU A 330 4.27 -16.58 -22.06
C GLU A 330 3.76 -15.56 -23.08
N THR A 331 2.52 -15.72 -23.52
CA THR A 331 1.89 -14.83 -24.50
C THR A 331 1.22 -13.63 -23.83
N SER A 332 0.93 -13.69 -22.53
CA SER A 332 0.31 -12.59 -21.80
C SER A 332 1.37 -11.62 -21.26
N TYR A 333 1.37 -10.40 -21.79
CA TYR A 333 2.22 -9.31 -21.30
C TYR A 333 2.12 -9.12 -19.77
N ARG A 334 0.89 -9.12 -19.23
CA ARG A 334 0.67 -8.90 -17.79
C ARG A 334 1.32 -9.98 -16.92
N LYS A 335 1.20 -11.25 -17.31
CA LYS A 335 1.80 -12.38 -16.58
C LYS A 335 3.32 -12.34 -16.68
N ALA A 336 3.84 -12.14 -17.90
CA ALA A 336 5.27 -12.00 -18.12
C ALA A 336 5.86 -10.85 -17.30
N ARG A 337 5.20 -9.67 -17.30
CA ARG A 337 5.67 -8.50 -16.55
C ARG A 337 5.66 -8.74 -15.05
N THR A 338 4.64 -9.44 -14.55
CA THR A 338 4.57 -9.81 -13.13
C THR A 338 5.73 -10.74 -12.75
N ALA A 339 6.02 -11.75 -13.58
CA ALA A 339 7.15 -12.64 -13.38
C ALA A 339 8.50 -11.90 -13.47
N ALA A 340 8.68 -11.04 -14.47
CA ALA A 340 9.89 -10.21 -14.63
C ALA A 340 10.13 -9.29 -13.43
N ASN A 341 9.09 -8.62 -12.93
CA ASN A 341 9.19 -7.80 -11.72
C ASN A 341 9.59 -8.64 -10.49
N ALA A 342 9.03 -9.85 -10.34
CA ALA A 342 9.39 -10.75 -9.26
C ALA A 342 10.85 -11.21 -9.37
N ILE A 343 11.33 -11.52 -10.58
CA ILE A 343 12.73 -11.84 -10.86
C ILE A 343 13.63 -10.67 -10.48
N ILE A 344 13.29 -9.44 -10.89
CA ILE A 344 14.07 -8.24 -10.57
C ILE A 344 14.15 -8.02 -9.05
N GLU A 345 13.02 -8.03 -8.34
CA GLU A 345 12.99 -7.85 -6.88
C GLU A 345 13.82 -8.91 -6.16
N GLN A 346 13.80 -10.14 -6.66
CA GLN A 346 14.57 -11.23 -6.08
C GLN A 346 16.06 -11.14 -6.43
N ALA A 347 16.39 -10.67 -7.63
CA ALA A 347 17.76 -10.34 -8.01
C ALA A 347 18.31 -9.21 -7.14
N VAL A 348 17.49 -8.21 -6.76
CA VAL A 348 17.87 -7.20 -5.76
C VAL A 348 18.08 -7.85 -4.40
N ALA A 349 17.10 -8.59 -3.89
CA ALA A 349 17.19 -9.24 -2.58
C ALA A 349 18.40 -10.17 -2.42
N LYS A 350 18.82 -10.83 -3.51
CA LYS A 350 19.97 -11.76 -3.54
C LYS A 350 21.29 -11.13 -4.01
N ARG A 351 21.33 -9.83 -4.27
CA ARG A 351 22.50 -9.12 -4.86
C ARG A 351 22.98 -9.69 -6.19
N LEU A 352 22.06 -10.24 -6.98
CA LEU A 352 22.29 -10.70 -8.35
C LEU A 352 21.92 -9.66 -9.40
N PHE A 353 21.29 -8.55 -9.01
CA PHE A 353 20.79 -7.54 -9.95
C PHE A 353 21.87 -7.04 -10.94
N HIS A 354 23.01 -6.55 -10.46
CA HIS A 354 24.07 -6.06 -11.34
C HIS A 354 24.76 -7.18 -12.13
N PRO A 355 25.20 -8.29 -11.52
CA PRO A 355 25.77 -9.41 -12.27
C PRO A 355 24.85 -9.98 -13.36
N LEU A 356 23.55 -10.10 -13.08
CA LEU A 356 22.56 -10.54 -14.05
C LEU A 356 22.41 -9.52 -15.18
N LYS A 357 22.29 -8.23 -14.86
CA LYS A 357 22.17 -7.18 -15.87
C LYS A 357 23.41 -7.14 -16.78
N GLU A 358 24.61 -7.22 -16.23
CA GLU A 358 25.86 -7.26 -17.00
C GLU A 358 25.90 -8.46 -17.94
N LEU A 359 25.53 -9.64 -17.45
CA LEU A 359 25.43 -10.84 -18.27
C LEU A 359 24.44 -10.67 -19.42
N LEU A 360 23.24 -10.17 -19.14
CA LEU A 360 22.22 -9.95 -20.17
C LEU A 360 22.70 -8.90 -21.19
N MET A 361 23.28 -7.79 -20.75
CA MET A 361 23.83 -6.76 -21.64
C MET A 361 24.98 -7.28 -22.51
N ALA A 362 25.87 -8.10 -21.97
CA ALA A 362 26.96 -8.72 -22.73
C ALA A 362 26.41 -9.66 -23.82
N ARG A 363 25.42 -10.49 -23.47
CA ARG A 363 24.73 -11.36 -24.44
C ARG A 363 24.03 -10.56 -25.54
N THR A 364 23.37 -9.45 -25.19
CA THR A 364 22.73 -8.55 -26.15
C THR A 364 23.76 -7.97 -27.12
N LYS A 365 24.88 -7.47 -26.60
CA LYS A 365 25.97 -6.91 -27.42
C LYS A 365 26.59 -7.94 -28.37
N ASN A 366 26.64 -9.21 -27.97
CA ASN A 366 27.17 -10.31 -28.78
C ASN A 366 26.14 -10.88 -29.77
N GLY A 367 24.89 -10.41 -29.77
CA GLY A 367 23.82 -10.95 -30.61
C GLY A 367 23.32 -12.34 -30.18
N GLU A 368 23.64 -12.79 -28.96
CA GLU A 368 23.25 -14.09 -28.42
C GLU A 368 22.01 -14.02 -27.51
N ALA A 369 21.59 -12.82 -27.13
CA ALA A 369 20.46 -12.64 -26.23
C ALA A 369 19.15 -12.97 -26.93
N ALA A 370 18.30 -13.74 -26.23
CA ALA A 370 16.91 -13.85 -26.64
C ALA A 370 16.21 -12.50 -26.44
N ASP A 371 15.19 -12.25 -27.25
CA ASP A 371 14.27 -11.12 -27.16
C ASP A 371 13.87 -10.77 -25.70
N ILE A 372 13.45 -11.77 -24.93
CA ILE A 372 13.03 -11.60 -23.53
C ILE A 372 14.19 -11.22 -22.59
N GLU A 373 15.42 -11.61 -22.91
CA GLU A 373 16.61 -11.21 -22.15
C GLU A 373 16.92 -9.73 -22.38
N VAL A 374 16.78 -9.24 -23.62
CA VAL A 374 16.90 -7.82 -23.96
C VAL A 374 15.85 -7.01 -23.22
N TRP A 375 14.61 -7.51 -23.21
CA TRP A 375 13.51 -6.90 -22.46
C TRP A 375 13.82 -6.78 -20.97
N LEU A 376 14.24 -7.88 -20.34
CA LEU A 376 14.57 -7.87 -18.91
C LEU A 376 15.72 -6.91 -18.61
N ALA A 377 16.75 -6.87 -19.46
CA ALA A 377 17.86 -5.90 -19.33
C ALA A 377 17.36 -4.45 -19.40
N ALA A 378 16.41 -4.14 -20.29
CA ALA A 378 15.80 -2.83 -20.39
C ALA A 378 14.97 -2.48 -19.12
N LEU A 379 14.24 -3.44 -18.55
CA LEU A 379 13.51 -3.23 -17.30
C LEU A 379 14.45 -2.97 -16.12
N MET A 380 15.57 -3.68 -16.06
CA MET A 380 16.60 -3.46 -15.05
C MET A 380 17.25 -2.09 -15.23
N ALA A 381 17.56 -1.67 -16.46
CA ALA A 381 18.07 -0.31 -16.73
C ALA A 381 17.09 0.78 -16.27
N ARG A 382 15.78 0.62 -16.52
CA ARG A 382 14.74 1.54 -16.00
C ARG A 382 14.71 1.59 -14.48
N ARG A 383 14.86 0.45 -13.81
CA ARG A 383 14.86 0.38 -12.34
C ARG A 383 16.01 1.18 -11.71
N GLU A 384 17.15 1.28 -12.39
CA GLU A 384 18.27 2.13 -11.99
C GLU A 384 18.10 3.62 -12.33
N GLY A 385 16.99 4.01 -13.00
CA GLY A 385 16.80 5.35 -13.55
C GLY A 385 17.50 5.60 -14.88
N ASN A 386 18.02 4.55 -15.55
CA ASN A 386 18.70 4.67 -16.84
C ASN A 386 17.73 4.52 -18.03
N ASN A 387 16.81 5.47 -18.19
CA ASN A 387 15.79 5.40 -19.24
C ASN A 387 16.39 5.44 -20.65
N ASP A 388 17.48 6.18 -20.86
CA ASP A 388 18.16 6.28 -22.15
C ASP A 388 18.69 4.90 -22.60
N ALA A 389 19.44 4.20 -21.72
CA ALA A 389 19.93 2.87 -22.07
C ALA A 389 18.82 1.83 -22.22
N ALA A 390 17.71 1.98 -21.48
CA ALA A 390 16.56 1.12 -21.67
C ALA A 390 15.90 1.32 -23.04
N LEU A 391 15.79 2.57 -23.50
CA LEU A 391 15.30 2.90 -24.84
C LEU A 391 16.24 2.36 -25.92
N ASP A 392 17.55 2.52 -25.75
CA ASP A 392 18.55 2.00 -26.69
C ASP A 392 18.47 0.47 -26.81
N LEU A 393 18.33 -0.24 -25.68
CA LEU A 393 18.16 -1.71 -25.67
C LEU A 393 16.88 -2.13 -26.40
N LEU A 394 15.77 -1.44 -26.19
CA LEU A 394 14.50 -1.78 -26.83
C LEU A 394 14.48 -1.45 -28.32
N THR A 395 15.24 -0.45 -28.76
CA THR A 395 15.27 0.02 -30.16
C THR A 395 16.37 -0.61 -31.02
N SER A 396 17.43 -1.16 -30.41
CA SER A 396 18.53 -1.83 -31.12
C SER A 396 18.26 -3.29 -31.52
N GLY A 397 17.12 -3.87 -31.11
CA GLY A 397 16.72 -5.25 -31.41
C GLY A 397 16.03 -5.46 -32.76
N SER A 398 15.86 -6.72 -33.16
CA SER A 398 15.29 -7.12 -34.46
C SER A 398 13.85 -6.62 -34.70
N GLU A 399 13.43 -6.58 -35.98
CA GLU A 399 12.06 -6.24 -36.40
C GLU A 399 11.02 -7.29 -35.96
N SER A 400 11.44 -8.54 -35.72
CA SER A 400 10.60 -9.63 -35.25
C SER A 400 10.63 -9.70 -33.73
N ALA A 401 10.05 -8.69 -33.08
CA ALA A 401 9.92 -8.64 -31.63
C ALA A 401 8.67 -9.41 -31.18
N THR A 402 8.78 -10.21 -30.11
CA THR A 402 7.58 -10.76 -29.45
C THR A 402 6.60 -9.63 -29.05
N PRO A 403 5.27 -9.88 -28.97
CA PRO A 403 4.29 -8.84 -28.65
C PRO A 403 4.58 -8.08 -27.33
N ILE A 404 5.21 -8.75 -26.38
CA ILE A 404 5.64 -8.20 -25.09
C ILE A 404 6.69 -7.08 -25.28
N ILE A 405 7.67 -7.31 -26.15
CA ILE A 405 8.78 -6.38 -26.40
C ILE A 405 8.32 -5.23 -27.24
N ALA A 406 7.51 -5.51 -28.24
CA ALA A 406 6.90 -4.50 -29.07
C ALA A 406 6.05 -3.53 -28.21
N TYR A 407 5.30 -4.03 -27.23
CA TYR A 407 4.55 -3.19 -26.29
C TYR A 407 5.47 -2.25 -25.50
N GLU A 408 6.55 -2.78 -24.94
CA GLU A 408 7.49 -2.01 -24.11
C GLU A 408 8.33 -1.03 -24.93
N ARG A 409 8.69 -1.41 -26.15
CA ARG A 409 9.32 -0.52 -27.13
C ARG A 409 8.40 0.66 -27.43
N ALA A 410 7.12 0.41 -27.72
CA ALA A 410 6.15 1.46 -27.97
C ALA A 410 5.96 2.38 -26.76
N GLN A 411 5.89 1.81 -25.55
CA GLN A 411 5.81 2.59 -24.31
C GLN A 411 7.07 3.44 -24.07
N ALA A 412 8.26 2.89 -24.30
CA ALA A 412 9.51 3.61 -24.15
C ALA A 412 9.65 4.75 -25.15
N LEU A 413 9.23 4.56 -26.40
CA LEU A 413 9.18 5.60 -27.43
C LEU A 413 8.18 6.70 -27.06
N ALA A 414 7.00 6.33 -26.55
CA ALA A 414 6.00 7.28 -26.05
C ALA A 414 6.55 8.17 -24.92
N GLU A 415 7.19 7.57 -23.92
CA GLU A 415 7.80 8.29 -22.80
C GLU A 415 8.98 9.19 -23.25
N ALA A 416 9.69 8.78 -24.31
CA ALA A 416 10.74 9.58 -24.93
C ALA A 416 10.22 10.71 -25.84
N GLY A 417 8.89 10.89 -25.95
CA GLY A 417 8.27 11.91 -26.80
C GLY A 417 8.38 11.63 -28.29
N ARG A 418 8.45 10.35 -28.69
CA ARG A 418 8.54 9.88 -30.10
C ARG A 418 7.27 9.13 -30.53
N PRO A 419 6.07 9.76 -30.49
CA PRO A 419 4.80 9.06 -30.72
C PRO A 419 4.66 8.52 -32.15
N ALA A 420 5.24 9.20 -33.15
CA ALA A 420 5.20 8.78 -34.55
C ALA A 420 5.88 7.42 -34.81
N GLU A 421 6.87 7.05 -33.99
CA GLU A 421 7.55 5.75 -34.08
C GLU A 421 6.83 4.66 -33.29
N ALA A 422 6.08 5.04 -32.26
CA ALA A 422 5.29 4.11 -31.45
C ALA A 422 4.02 3.63 -32.17
N LEU A 423 3.35 4.52 -32.92
CA LEU A 423 2.06 4.23 -33.57
C LEU A 423 2.06 3.01 -34.51
N PRO A 424 3.04 2.81 -35.42
CA PRO A 424 3.07 1.63 -36.27
C PRO A 424 3.17 0.33 -35.47
N ILE A 425 3.97 0.32 -34.40
CA ILE A 425 4.14 -0.86 -33.54
C ILE A 425 2.82 -1.18 -32.81
N LEU A 426 2.18 -0.15 -32.25
CA LEU A 426 0.90 -0.30 -31.56
C LEU A 426 -0.22 -0.77 -32.51
N SER A 427 -0.21 -0.34 -33.76
CA SER A 427 -1.19 -0.77 -34.76
C SER A 427 -1.13 -2.27 -35.05
N VAL A 428 0.08 -2.83 -35.18
CA VAL A 428 0.28 -4.27 -35.39
C VAL A 428 -0.13 -5.05 -34.14
N LEU A 429 0.29 -4.61 -32.95
CA LEU A 429 -0.08 -5.27 -31.70
C LEU A 429 -1.57 -5.28 -31.43
N LEU A 430 -2.25 -4.18 -31.74
CA LEU A 430 -3.69 -4.10 -31.56
C LEU A 430 -4.45 -4.98 -32.57
N ALA A 431 -3.92 -5.19 -33.77
CA ALA A 431 -4.48 -6.13 -34.73
C ALA A 431 -4.36 -7.59 -34.25
N GLU A 432 -3.24 -7.95 -33.60
CA GLU A 432 -3.03 -9.27 -33.01
C GLU A 432 -3.84 -9.48 -31.71
N GLN A 433 -3.98 -8.42 -30.90
CA GLN A 433 -4.64 -8.45 -29.58
C GLN A 433 -5.75 -7.40 -29.48
N PRO A 434 -6.85 -7.55 -30.25
CA PRO A 434 -7.88 -6.52 -30.38
C PRO A 434 -8.66 -6.26 -29.09
N THR A 435 -8.64 -7.20 -28.15
CA THR A 435 -9.35 -7.09 -26.87
C THR A 435 -8.51 -6.46 -25.77
N GLU A 436 -7.21 -6.22 -25.99
CA GLU A 436 -6.35 -5.78 -24.90
C GLU A 436 -6.48 -4.28 -24.62
N VAL A 437 -6.81 -3.98 -23.36
CA VAL A 437 -7.25 -2.65 -22.88
C VAL A 437 -6.08 -1.66 -22.86
N GLY A 438 -4.95 -2.07 -22.29
CA GLY A 438 -3.76 -1.21 -22.17
C GLY A 438 -3.18 -0.77 -23.52
N LEU A 439 -3.26 -1.64 -24.54
CA LEU A 439 -2.84 -1.34 -25.90
C LEU A 439 -3.70 -0.25 -26.55
N ARG A 440 -5.03 -0.34 -26.40
CA ARG A 440 -5.96 0.67 -26.91
C ARG A 440 -5.78 2.03 -26.27
N ILE A 441 -5.59 2.06 -24.94
CA ILE A 441 -5.34 3.30 -24.19
C ILE A 441 -4.04 3.94 -24.68
N LEU A 442 -2.94 3.17 -24.76
CA LEU A 442 -1.64 3.69 -25.20
C LEU A 442 -1.70 4.18 -26.66
N MET A 443 -2.37 3.45 -27.55
CA MET A 443 -2.59 3.86 -28.94
C MET A 443 -3.33 5.20 -29.02
N ALA A 444 -4.45 5.35 -28.30
CA ALA A 444 -5.22 6.58 -28.29
C ALA A 444 -4.41 7.77 -27.73
N GLU A 445 -3.60 7.55 -26.69
CA GLU A 445 -2.68 8.57 -26.15
C GLU A 445 -1.68 9.05 -27.20
N GLN A 446 -1.07 8.12 -27.94
CA GLN A 446 -0.09 8.48 -28.98
C GLN A 446 -0.78 9.17 -30.17
N GLN A 447 -1.99 8.74 -30.56
CA GLN A 447 -2.78 9.39 -31.61
C GLN A 447 -3.07 10.85 -31.24
N LEU A 448 -3.54 11.09 -30.00
CA LEU A 448 -3.76 12.44 -29.48
C LEU A 448 -2.48 13.27 -29.43
N ALA A 449 -1.34 12.69 -29.04
CA ALA A 449 -0.05 13.39 -29.05
C ALA A 449 0.39 13.82 -30.46
N THR A 450 -0.03 13.08 -31.50
CA THR A 450 0.19 13.46 -32.92
C THR A 450 -0.92 14.33 -33.53
N GLY A 451 -1.98 14.63 -32.78
CA GLY A 451 -3.14 15.42 -33.24
C GLY A 451 -4.25 14.63 -33.95
N ASP A 452 -4.18 13.30 -33.99
CA ASP A 452 -5.20 12.41 -34.58
C ASP A 452 -6.35 12.14 -33.58
N ALA A 453 -7.19 13.15 -33.36
CA ALA A 453 -8.32 13.04 -32.44
C ALA A 453 -9.42 12.08 -32.92
N GLU A 454 -9.64 11.99 -34.24
CA GLU A 454 -10.67 11.13 -34.82
C GLU A 454 -10.28 9.66 -34.78
N GLY A 455 -9.02 9.33 -35.07
CA GLY A 455 -8.48 7.99 -34.89
C GLY A 455 -8.48 7.55 -33.42
N ALA A 456 -8.21 8.44 -32.48
CA ALA A 456 -8.29 8.14 -31.05
C ALA A 456 -9.73 7.75 -30.63
N LEU A 457 -10.75 8.48 -31.09
CA LEU A 457 -12.16 8.14 -30.82
C LEU A 457 -12.54 6.76 -31.37
N GLN A 458 -12.12 6.46 -32.60
CA GLN A 458 -12.36 5.15 -33.21
C GLN A 458 -11.73 4.02 -32.39
N THR A 459 -10.44 4.16 -32.02
CA THR A 459 -9.72 3.19 -31.19
C THR A 459 -10.42 2.92 -29.85
N LEU A 460 -10.91 3.97 -29.19
CA LEU A 460 -11.56 3.89 -27.87
C LEU A 460 -13.01 3.39 -27.93
N SER A 461 -13.76 3.71 -28.99
CA SER A 461 -15.17 3.29 -29.13
C SER A 461 -15.35 1.77 -29.26
N ALA A 462 -14.35 1.06 -29.81
CA ALA A 462 -14.35 -0.39 -29.95
C ALA A 462 -13.98 -1.15 -28.65
N MET A 463 -13.87 -0.47 -27.51
CA MET A 463 -13.44 -1.06 -26.24
C MET A 463 -14.61 -1.67 -25.45
N PRO A 464 -14.50 -2.93 -24.99
CA PRO A 464 -15.56 -3.57 -24.20
C PRO A 464 -15.66 -2.96 -22.79
N ARG A 465 -16.84 -2.43 -22.44
CA ARG A 465 -17.08 -1.72 -21.17
C ARG A 465 -17.23 -2.63 -19.94
N THR A 466 -17.50 -3.93 -20.13
CA THR A 466 -17.93 -4.85 -19.06
C THR A 466 -16.80 -5.46 -18.21
N ARG A 467 -15.53 -5.14 -18.48
CA ARG A 467 -14.36 -5.74 -17.79
C ARG A 467 -13.27 -4.75 -17.37
N LEU A 468 -13.55 -3.45 -17.38
CA LEU A 468 -12.57 -2.42 -17.08
C LEU A 468 -12.42 -2.19 -15.58
N THR A 469 -11.17 -2.09 -15.11
CA THR A 469 -10.89 -1.59 -13.75
C THR A 469 -11.33 -0.13 -13.62
N SER A 470 -11.52 0.36 -12.40
CA SER A 470 -11.90 1.77 -12.18
C SER A 470 -10.89 2.76 -12.76
N ALA A 471 -9.59 2.45 -12.71
CA ALA A 471 -8.55 3.30 -13.31
C ALA A 471 -8.60 3.31 -14.85
N GLU A 472 -8.81 2.15 -15.47
CA GLU A 472 -8.94 2.05 -16.94
C GLU A 472 -10.21 2.74 -17.43
N ARG A 473 -11.33 2.63 -16.70
CA ARG A 473 -12.58 3.35 -17.01
C ARG A 473 -12.37 4.85 -16.98
N LEU A 474 -11.76 5.38 -15.92
CA LEU A 474 -11.47 6.80 -15.82
C LEU A 474 -10.59 7.25 -16.99
N ARG A 475 -9.50 6.52 -17.26
CA ARG A 475 -8.59 6.87 -18.35
C ARG A 475 -9.26 6.84 -19.73
N LEU A 476 -10.12 5.85 -19.98
CA LEU A 476 -10.96 5.79 -21.18
C LEU A 476 -11.84 7.04 -21.31
N CYS A 477 -12.50 7.46 -20.23
CA CYS A 477 -13.35 8.64 -20.22
C CYS A 477 -12.53 9.92 -20.51
N GLU A 478 -11.39 10.10 -19.85
CA GLU A 478 -10.50 11.23 -20.06
C GLU A 478 -10.04 11.34 -21.52
N LEU A 479 -9.52 10.24 -22.08
CA LEU A 479 -9.03 10.24 -23.46
C LEU A 479 -10.16 10.43 -24.48
N SER A 480 -11.33 9.82 -24.24
CA SER A 480 -12.50 9.99 -25.11
C SER A 480 -12.98 11.44 -25.15
N LEU A 481 -12.99 12.12 -23.99
CA LEU A 481 -13.39 13.53 -23.93
C LEU A 481 -12.32 14.44 -24.52
N THR A 482 -11.03 14.18 -24.26
CA THR A 482 -9.92 14.91 -24.89
C THR A 482 -10.02 14.82 -26.42
N ALA A 483 -10.26 13.63 -26.94
CA ALA A 483 -10.44 13.38 -28.36
C ALA A 483 -11.70 14.09 -28.91
N ALA A 484 -12.83 14.01 -28.21
CA ALA A 484 -14.06 14.71 -28.61
C ALA A 484 -13.86 16.24 -28.65
N THR A 485 -13.15 16.82 -27.67
CA THR A 485 -12.81 18.25 -27.68
C THR A 485 -11.81 18.60 -28.79
N GLY A 486 -10.87 17.70 -29.12
CA GLY A 486 -9.89 17.89 -30.19
C GLY A 486 -10.50 17.90 -31.58
N VAL A 487 -11.65 17.22 -31.79
CA VAL A 487 -12.44 17.31 -33.03
C VAL A 487 -13.10 18.69 -33.19
N GLY A 488 -13.37 19.39 -32.09
CA GLY A 488 -13.93 20.74 -32.10
C GLY A 488 -15.45 20.82 -32.33
N ASP A 489 -16.20 19.73 -32.07
CA ASP A 489 -17.66 19.67 -32.22
C ASP A 489 -18.35 19.63 -30.84
N ALA A 490 -19.07 20.70 -30.50
CA ALA A 490 -19.74 20.86 -29.22
C ALA A 490 -20.84 19.80 -28.97
N ALA A 491 -21.55 19.37 -30.02
CA ALA A 491 -22.60 18.37 -29.90
C ALA A 491 -22.00 17.00 -29.58
N ARG A 492 -20.88 16.63 -30.22
CA ARG A 492 -20.16 15.38 -29.94
C ARG A 492 -19.63 15.33 -28.50
N VAL A 493 -19.15 16.44 -27.96
CA VAL A 493 -18.73 16.52 -26.55
C VAL A 493 -19.90 16.25 -25.61
N ALA A 494 -21.06 16.84 -25.87
CA ALA A 494 -22.27 16.61 -25.07
C ALA A 494 -22.77 15.15 -25.18
N ASP A 495 -22.80 14.60 -26.40
CA ASP A 495 -23.20 13.19 -26.63
C ASP A 495 -22.25 12.23 -25.88
N LYS A 496 -20.94 12.46 -25.99
CA LYS A 496 -19.95 11.61 -25.35
C LYS A 496 -20.00 11.72 -23.82
N TRP A 497 -20.24 12.91 -23.30
CA TRP A 497 -20.46 13.11 -21.87
C TRP A 497 -21.64 12.28 -21.37
N THR A 498 -22.81 12.38 -22.01
CA THR A 498 -24.01 11.63 -21.62
C THR A 498 -23.77 10.13 -21.69
N GLU A 499 -23.11 9.64 -22.74
CA GLU A 499 -22.76 8.21 -22.92
C GLU A 499 -21.83 7.68 -21.82
N LEU A 500 -20.85 8.48 -21.38
CA LEU A 500 -19.90 8.08 -20.35
C LEU A 500 -20.49 8.23 -18.94
N ALA A 501 -21.35 9.23 -18.73
CA ALA A 501 -21.94 9.53 -17.44
C ALA A 501 -22.86 8.43 -16.90
N GLN A 502 -23.48 7.64 -17.79
CA GLN A 502 -24.33 6.51 -17.40
C GLN A 502 -23.61 5.43 -16.57
N THR A 503 -22.30 5.29 -16.73
CA THR A 503 -21.50 4.25 -16.06
C THR A 503 -20.39 4.81 -15.15
N ALA A 504 -20.32 6.14 -15.04
CA ALA A 504 -19.30 6.87 -14.30
C ALA A 504 -19.74 7.15 -12.87
N THR A 505 -18.80 7.11 -11.93
CA THR A 505 -19.04 7.62 -10.57
C THR A 505 -18.98 9.15 -10.55
N PHE A 506 -19.46 9.77 -9.47
CA PHE A 506 -19.36 11.23 -9.33
C PHE A 506 -17.90 11.73 -9.42
N THR A 507 -16.96 11.01 -8.81
CA THR A 507 -15.53 11.35 -8.90
C THR A 507 -15.00 11.26 -10.33
N ASP A 508 -15.46 10.27 -11.10
CA ASP A 508 -15.08 10.14 -12.51
C ASP A 508 -15.61 11.33 -13.32
N LEU A 509 -16.86 11.74 -13.06
CA LEU A 509 -17.50 12.89 -13.71
C LEU A 509 -16.78 14.21 -13.42
N GLN A 510 -16.24 14.38 -12.22
CA GLN A 510 -15.42 15.56 -11.90
C GLN A 510 -14.12 15.60 -12.70
N ALA A 511 -13.39 14.48 -12.73
CA ALA A 511 -12.15 14.37 -13.48
C ALA A 511 -12.38 14.52 -15.00
N MET A 512 -13.46 13.92 -15.51
CA MET A 512 -13.94 14.13 -16.88
C MET A 512 -14.17 15.61 -17.18
N GLY A 513 -14.84 16.34 -16.27
CA GLY A 513 -15.05 17.78 -16.39
C GLY A 513 -13.74 18.56 -16.47
N ASP A 514 -12.77 18.23 -15.60
CA ASP A 514 -11.44 18.87 -15.61
C ASP A 514 -10.69 18.66 -16.92
N VAL A 515 -10.82 17.48 -17.51
CA VAL A 515 -10.21 17.18 -18.81
C VAL A 515 -10.83 18.01 -19.92
N VAL A 516 -12.16 18.12 -19.97
CA VAL A 516 -12.84 19.01 -20.92
C VAL A 516 -12.36 20.45 -20.74
N LEU A 517 -12.35 20.95 -19.51
CA LEU A 517 -11.91 22.33 -19.21
C LEU A 517 -10.45 22.60 -19.59
N LYS A 518 -9.53 21.66 -19.34
CA LYS A 518 -8.12 21.77 -19.74
C LYS A 518 -7.95 21.76 -21.26
N SER A 519 -8.79 21.02 -21.96
CA SER A 519 -8.72 20.89 -23.42
C SER A 519 -9.37 22.07 -24.14
N LEU A 520 -10.18 22.88 -23.42
CA LEU A 520 -10.80 24.11 -23.92
C LEU A 520 -9.86 25.31 -23.81
N THR A 521 -8.85 25.33 -24.69
CA THR A 521 -7.98 26.50 -24.93
C THR A 521 -8.66 27.58 -25.77
N ASN A 522 -9.67 27.20 -26.58
CA ASN A 522 -10.44 28.11 -27.41
C ASN A 522 -11.72 28.60 -26.69
N PRO A 523 -11.86 29.93 -26.41
CA PRO A 523 -13.06 30.48 -25.78
C PRO A 523 -14.34 30.28 -26.59
N ALA A 524 -14.27 30.33 -27.92
CA ALA A 524 -15.45 30.21 -28.78
C ALA A 524 -16.11 28.83 -28.67
N LEU A 525 -15.30 27.77 -28.65
CA LEU A 525 -15.79 26.39 -28.47
C LEU A 525 -16.39 26.18 -27.07
N ARG A 526 -15.83 26.85 -26.05
CA ARG A 526 -16.38 26.80 -24.67
C ARG A 526 -17.77 27.41 -24.62
N ASP A 527 -17.97 28.56 -25.25
CA ASP A 527 -19.28 29.23 -25.28
C ASP A 527 -20.30 28.40 -26.07
N GLU A 528 -19.86 27.79 -27.18
CA GLU A 528 -20.68 26.88 -27.98
C GLU A 528 -21.12 25.64 -27.16
N ILE A 529 -20.19 24.97 -26.48
CA ILE A 529 -20.50 23.85 -25.57
C ILE A 529 -21.46 24.29 -24.47
N THR A 530 -21.22 25.46 -23.85
CA THR A 530 -22.07 25.99 -22.78
C THR A 530 -23.51 26.21 -23.28
N SER A 531 -23.66 26.72 -24.50
CA SER A 531 -24.97 26.91 -25.15
C SER A 531 -25.67 25.57 -25.42
N VAL A 532 -24.98 24.63 -26.08
CA VAL A 532 -25.53 23.29 -26.40
C VAL A 532 -25.94 22.54 -25.14
N VAL A 533 -25.09 22.54 -24.11
CA VAL A 533 -25.37 21.91 -22.82
C VAL A 533 -26.56 22.57 -22.13
N SER A 534 -26.65 23.90 -22.14
CA SER A 534 -27.76 24.63 -21.50
C SER A 534 -29.10 24.41 -22.18
N GLU A 535 -29.11 24.23 -23.51
CA GLU A 535 -30.30 23.89 -24.29
C GLU A 535 -30.78 22.47 -23.98
N ARG A 536 -29.87 21.48 -24.03
CA ARG A 536 -30.20 20.06 -23.86
C ARG A 536 -30.63 19.67 -22.45
N VAL A 537 -30.10 20.33 -21.42
CA VAL A 537 -30.46 20.07 -20.02
C VAL A 537 -31.94 20.40 -19.71
N LYS A 538 -32.63 21.13 -20.59
CA LYS A 538 -34.08 21.36 -20.47
C LYS A 538 -34.88 20.06 -20.63
N ASP A 539 -34.34 19.06 -21.32
CA ASP A 539 -34.96 17.75 -21.48
C ASP A 539 -34.69 16.89 -20.23
N ASP A 540 -35.74 16.27 -19.69
CA ASP A 540 -35.68 15.49 -18.44
C ASP A 540 -34.67 14.32 -18.47
N ASP A 541 -34.41 13.75 -19.65
CA ASP A 541 -33.50 12.60 -19.83
C ASP A 541 -32.00 13.01 -19.90
N GLN A 542 -31.70 14.30 -19.96
CA GLN A 542 -30.34 14.83 -20.15
C GLN A 542 -29.72 15.40 -18.85
N TRP A 543 -30.29 15.08 -17.70
CA TRP A 543 -29.81 15.52 -16.39
C TRP A 543 -28.31 15.24 -16.10
N PRO A 544 -27.61 14.22 -16.66
CA PRO A 544 -26.17 14.06 -16.45
C PRO A 544 -25.32 15.23 -16.97
N LEU A 545 -25.82 16.00 -17.93
CA LEU A 545 -25.16 17.20 -18.45
C LEU A 545 -25.16 18.36 -17.43
N LEU A 546 -25.98 18.32 -16.39
CA LEU A 546 -25.96 19.32 -15.30
C LEU A 546 -24.59 19.39 -14.62
N LEU A 547 -23.87 18.28 -14.52
CA LEU A 547 -22.53 18.25 -13.95
C LEU A 547 -21.52 18.98 -14.83
N LEU A 548 -21.54 18.75 -16.15
CA LEU A 548 -20.69 19.48 -17.09
C LEU A 548 -21.04 20.96 -17.09
N LYS A 549 -22.34 21.30 -17.05
CA LYS A 549 -22.85 22.66 -16.92
C LYS A 549 -22.30 23.36 -15.68
N ALA A 550 -22.33 22.71 -14.53
CA ALA A 550 -21.77 23.24 -13.29
C ALA A 550 -20.27 23.54 -13.41
N ARG A 551 -19.49 22.63 -14.01
CA ARG A 551 -18.04 22.83 -14.24
C ARG A 551 -17.74 24.00 -15.17
N LEU A 552 -18.54 24.20 -16.21
CA LEU A 552 -18.39 25.34 -17.13
C LEU A 552 -18.64 26.67 -16.41
N PHE A 553 -19.68 26.74 -15.56
CA PHE A 553 -19.93 27.94 -14.74
C PHE A 553 -18.87 28.19 -13.67
N ALA A 554 -18.30 27.12 -13.09
CA ALA A 554 -17.17 27.24 -12.16
C ALA A 554 -15.98 27.99 -12.79
N VAL A 555 -15.64 27.67 -14.05
CA VAL A 555 -14.58 28.36 -14.79
C VAL A 555 -14.95 29.79 -15.17
N ALA A 556 -16.23 30.04 -15.46
CA ALA A 556 -16.75 31.38 -15.67
C ALA A 556 -16.83 32.22 -14.36
N ARG A 557 -16.52 31.61 -13.20
CA ARG A 557 -16.65 32.20 -11.86
C ARG A 557 -18.09 32.61 -11.50
N ASP A 558 -19.08 31.95 -12.10
CA ASP A 558 -20.49 32.11 -11.73
C ASP A 558 -20.86 31.06 -10.68
N HIS A 559 -20.51 31.36 -9.43
CA HIS A 559 -20.72 30.48 -8.28
C HIS A 559 -22.21 30.15 -8.03
N LYS A 560 -23.12 31.08 -8.34
CA LYS A 560 -24.56 30.88 -8.16
C LYS A 560 -25.10 29.88 -9.19
N ALA A 561 -24.73 30.04 -10.46
CA ALA A 561 -25.16 29.13 -11.52
C ALA A 561 -24.53 27.73 -11.35
N GLU A 562 -23.31 27.65 -10.84
CA GLU A 562 -22.64 26.40 -10.49
C GLU A 562 -23.41 25.62 -9.40
N LEU A 563 -23.70 26.26 -8.25
CA LEU A 563 -24.44 25.61 -7.17
C LEU A 563 -25.86 25.21 -7.58
N LEU A 564 -26.52 26.03 -8.40
CA LEU A 564 -27.86 25.73 -8.91
C LEU A 564 -27.86 24.47 -9.78
N ALA A 565 -26.88 24.32 -10.68
CA ALA A 565 -26.77 23.15 -11.53
C ALA A 565 -26.51 21.87 -10.70
N TYR A 566 -25.67 21.96 -9.66
CA TYR A 566 -25.46 20.85 -8.73
C TYR A 566 -26.69 20.51 -7.90
N SER A 567 -27.45 21.50 -7.43
CA SER A 567 -28.70 21.28 -6.70
C SER A 567 -29.75 20.57 -7.57
N GLN A 568 -29.92 21.01 -8.82
CA GLN A 568 -30.86 20.39 -9.77
C GLN A 568 -30.52 18.91 -10.05
N TYR A 569 -29.24 18.56 -10.03
CA TYR A 569 -28.82 17.17 -10.15
C TYR A 569 -29.16 16.37 -8.87
N LEU A 570 -28.90 16.94 -7.68
CA LEU A 570 -29.21 16.30 -6.40
C LEU A 570 -30.72 16.06 -6.18
N ASP A 571 -31.58 16.82 -6.83
CA ASP A 571 -33.03 16.57 -6.85
C ASP A 571 -33.39 15.25 -7.55
N ARG A 572 -32.55 14.81 -8.50
CA ARG A 572 -32.75 13.55 -9.24
C ARG A 572 -32.03 12.37 -8.58
N ASP A 573 -30.80 12.57 -8.13
CA ASP A 573 -29.99 11.53 -7.45
C ASP A 573 -29.77 11.85 -5.96
N TRP A 574 -30.83 11.62 -5.20
CA TRP A 574 -30.98 12.06 -3.81
C TRP A 574 -30.08 11.31 -2.80
N ASN A 575 -29.52 10.16 -3.15
CA ASN A 575 -28.75 9.33 -2.22
C ASN A 575 -27.24 9.34 -2.46
N ASN A 576 -26.76 10.18 -3.37
CA ASN A 576 -25.35 10.22 -3.75
C ASN A 576 -24.49 10.91 -2.68
N VAL A 577 -23.97 10.13 -1.72
CA VAL A 577 -23.18 10.63 -0.58
C VAL A 577 -21.97 11.44 -1.01
N GLN A 578 -21.24 10.99 -2.04
CA GLN A 578 -20.02 11.68 -2.50
C GLN A 578 -20.37 13.06 -3.05
N MET A 579 -21.44 13.15 -3.83
CA MET A 579 -21.90 14.41 -4.37
C MET A 579 -22.48 15.33 -3.30
N LEU A 580 -23.31 14.81 -2.39
CA LEU A 580 -23.84 15.57 -1.27
C LEU A 580 -22.71 16.23 -0.47
N ARG A 581 -21.63 15.48 -0.20
CA ARG A 581 -20.44 16.01 0.49
C ARG A 581 -19.75 17.10 -0.32
N PHE A 582 -19.50 16.85 -1.61
CA PHE A 582 -18.85 17.83 -2.48
C PHE A 582 -19.64 19.15 -2.56
N VAL A 583 -20.96 19.08 -2.78
CA VAL A 583 -21.80 20.27 -2.89
C VAL A 583 -21.90 20.99 -1.54
N ALA A 584 -21.95 20.26 -0.43
CA ALA A 584 -21.92 20.86 0.91
C ALA A 584 -20.61 21.61 1.20
N GLU A 585 -19.47 21.04 0.82
CA GLU A 585 -18.15 21.67 0.94
C GLU A 585 -18.06 22.92 0.06
N LEU A 586 -18.53 22.84 -1.20
CA LEU A 586 -18.54 23.95 -2.14
C LEU A 586 -19.43 25.11 -1.65
N ALA A 587 -20.63 24.78 -1.18
CA ALA A 587 -21.55 25.76 -0.59
C ALA A 587 -20.97 26.41 0.68
N THR A 588 -20.20 25.66 1.47
CA THR A 588 -19.46 26.22 2.62
C THR A 588 -18.33 27.15 2.19
N GLN A 589 -17.66 26.88 1.07
CA GLN A 589 -16.61 27.76 0.54
C GLN A 589 -17.19 29.09 0.02
N TYR A 590 -18.37 29.06 -0.58
CA TYR A 590 -19.04 30.25 -1.14
C TYR A 590 -19.74 31.12 -0.08
N ALA A 591 -19.82 30.64 1.17
CA ALA A 591 -20.47 31.23 2.34
C ALA A 591 -20.06 32.65 2.81
N ASN A 592 -19.04 33.30 2.21
CA ASN A 592 -18.48 34.57 2.73
C ASN A 592 -19.26 35.85 2.37
N LEU A 593 -20.56 35.76 2.03
CA LEU A 593 -21.42 36.91 1.76
C LEU A 593 -22.46 37.08 2.89
N PRO A 594 -22.57 38.26 3.54
CA PRO A 594 -23.42 38.43 4.71
C PRO A 594 -24.85 38.73 4.28
N ILE A 595 -25.85 38.08 4.90
CA ILE A 595 -27.19 38.60 5.26
C ILE A 595 -28.00 37.47 5.94
N LYS A 596 -28.86 37.80 6.92
CA LYS A 596 -29.78 36.91 7.66
C LYS A 596 -31.15 36.79 6.97
N PHE A 597 -32.01 35.83 7.37
CA PHE A 597 -33.37 36.01 7.95
C PHE A 597 -34.20 34.69 8.02
N GLU A 598 -35.47 34.79 8.43
CA GLU A 598 -36.29 33.88 9.25
C GLU A 598 -36.97 32.67 8.55
N THR A 599 -37.39 31.71 9.39
CA THR A 599 -37.96 30.40 9.07
C THR A 599 -39.42 30.41 8.63
N GLY A 600 -39.77 29.61 7.63
CA GLY A 600 -41.16 29.26 7.31
C GLY A 600 -41.37 27.77 7.06
N GLY A 601 -42.25 27.15 7.86
CA GLY A 601 -42.96 25.92 7.51
C GLY A 601 -42.74 24.71 8.44
N GLU A 602 -43.47 24.66 9.56
CA GLU A 602 -43.66 23.42 10.34
C GLU A 602 -44.59 22.44 9.60
N GLY A 603 -44.16 21.19 9.44
CA GLY A 603 -44.99 20.08 8.98
C GLY A 603 -44.38 18.75 9.42
N LYS A 604 -45.09 18.00 10.28
CA LYS A 604 -44.57 16.85 11.03
C LYS A 604 -44.56 15.51 10.28
N ASP A 605 -45.13 15.43 9.07
CA ASP A 605 -45.25 14.18 8.34
C ASP A 605 -44.75 14.34 6.91
N SER A 606 -43.56 13.78 6.64
CA SER A 606 -42.85 13.74 5.34
C SER A 606 -42.31 15.09 4.84
N PRO A 607 -41.00 15.39 4.94
CA PRO A 607 -40.44 16.53 4.24
C PRO A 607 -40.24 16.15 2.78
N GLN A 608 -41.29 16.23 1.96
CA GLN A 608 -41.09 16.62 0.57
C GLN A 608 -40.75 18.10 0.55
N LEU A 609 -39.52 18.42 0.95
CA LEU A 609 -38.93 19.73 0.74
C LEU A 609 -38.54 19.80 -0.72
N THR A 610 -39.41 20.42 -1.53
CA THR A 610 -39.01 20.89 -2.84
C THR A 610 -37.89 21.90 -2.62
N LEU A 611 -36.65 21.53 -2.96
CA LEU A 611 -35.53 22.48 -3.09
C LEU A 611 -35.82 23.38 -4.30
N ARG A 612 -36.78 24.30 -4.15
CA ARG A 612 -36.85 25.44 -5.05
C ARG A 612 -35.73 26.36 -4.61
N ALA A 613 -34.70 26.45 -5.44
CA ALA A 613 -33.70 27.51 -5.37
C ALA A 613 -34.38 28.86 -5.66
N THR A 614 -35.12 29.36 -4.68
CA THR A 614 -35.63 30.72 -4.62
C THR A 614 -34.89 31.39 -3.48
N ASP A 615 -33.86 32.16 -3.86
CA ASP A 615 -33.09 33.09 -3.02
C ASP A 615 -32.68 32.59 -1.62
N SER A 616 -32.21 31.35 -1.51
CA SER A 616 -31.59 30.81 -0.29
C SER A 616 -30.10 31.17 -0.20
N SER A 617 -29.61 31.50 1.00
CA SER A 617 -28.17 31.67 1.26
C SER A 617 -27.43 30.35 1.03
N ASP A 618 -26.29 30.38 0.33
CA ASP A 618 -25.44 29.20 0.09
C ASP A 618 -25.10 28.45 1.39
N THR A 619 -25.07 29.16 2.52
CA THR A 619 -24.82 28.58 3.84
C THR A 619 -25.95 27.67 4.34
N ASP A 620 -27.21 27.94 4.01
CA ASP A 620 -28.36 27.15 4.46
C ASP A 620 -28.46 25.84 3.68
N LEU A 621 -28.14 25.90 2.39
CA LEU A 621 -27.96 24.71 1.57
C LEU A 621 -26.88 23.80 2.18
N ALA A 622 -25.71 24.34 2.56
CA ALA A 622 -24.64 23.56 3.18
C ALA A 622 -25.11 22.87 4.49
N THR A 623 -25.82 23.60 5.35
CA THR A 623 -26.34 23.08 6.63
C THR A 623 -27.30 21.91 6.41
N GLU A 624 -28.21 22.05 5.45
CA GLU A 624 -29.19 21.00 5.12
C GLU A 624 -28.52 19.76 4.52
N LEU A 625 -27.56 19.97 3.60
CA LEU A 625 -26.79 18.87 3.00
C LEU A 625 -25.98 18.11 4.06
N TYR A 626 -25.36 18.79 5.03
CA TYR A 626 -24.65 18.10 6.12
C TYR A 626 -25.58 17.38 7.11
N ARG A 627 -26.76 17.94 7.44
CA ARG A 627 -27.77 17.22 8.24
C ARG A 627 -28.22 15.94 7.55
N ARG A 628 -28.39 15.98 6.24
CA ARG A 628 -28.72 14.80 5.44
C ARG A 628 -27.58 13.78 5.42
N LEU A 629 -26.33 14.24 5.24
CA LEU A 629 -25.15 13.36 5.34
C LEU A 629 -25.06 12.68 6.70
N ILE A 630 -25.44 13.38 7.78
CA ILE A 630 -25.54 12.81 9.13
C ILE A 630 -26.63 11.73 9.22
N GLN A 631 -27.80 11.94 8.61
CA GLN A 631 -28.87 10.95 8.58
C GLN A 631 -28.45 9.68 7.84
N ILE A 632 -27.75 9.81 6.70
CA ILE A 632 -27.27 8.67 5.90
C ILE A 632 -26.07 8.00 6.58
N GLN A 633 -25.16 8.78 7.16
CA GLN A 633 -23.89 8.32 7.74
C GLN A 633 -23.69 8.82 9.19
N PRO A 634 -24.48 8.32 10.16
CA PRO A 634 -24.43 8.82 11.55
C PRO A 634 -23.15 8.44 12.31
N LYS A 635 -22.30 7.56 11.74
CA LYS A 635 -21.01 7.15 12.33
C LYS A 635 -19.82 7.96 11.81
N VAL A 636 -20.03 8.90 10.89
CA VAL A 636 -18.96 9.70 10.28
C VAL A 636 -18.84 11.03 11.01
N ALA A 637 -17.76 11.18 11.80
CA ALA A 637 -17.53 12.36 12.64
C ALA A 637 -17.38 13.66 11.83
N ASP A 638 -16.75 13.58 10.66
CA ASP A 638 -16.48 14.72 9.78
C ASP A 638 -17.76 15.47 9.39
N ASN A 639 -18.88 14.77 9.19
CA ASN A 639 -20.15 15.39 8.82
C ASN A 639 -20.68 16.29 9.96
N TYR A 640 -20.54 15.85 11.20
CA TYR A 640 -20.91 16.65 12.38
C TYR A 640 -19.95 17.83 12.56
N SER A 641 -18.64 17.59 12.42
CA SER A 641 -17.62 18.66 12.53
C SER A 641 -17.83 19.76 11.49
N ALA A 642 -18.12 19.42 10.24
CA ALA A 642 -18.41 20.39 9.19
C ALA A 642 -19.66 21.23 9.52
N LEU A 643 -20.74 20.58 9.96
CA LEU A 643 -21.96 21.27 10.40
C LEU A 643 -21.70 22.23 11.57
N MET A 644 -20.92 21.81 12.56
CA MET A 644 -20.52 22.65 13.68
C MET A 644 -19.73 23.88 13.25
N ARG A 645 -18.78 23.73 12.31
CA ARG A 645 -17.99 24.84 11.77
C ARG A 645 -18.85 25.87 11.05
N ILE A 646 -19.86 25.44 10.29
CA ILE A 646 -20.80 26.36 9.62
C ILE A 646 -21.54 27.20 10.66
N TYR A 647 -22.07 26.57 11.72
CA TYR A 647 -22.72 27.31 12.81
C TYR A 647 -21.75 28.27 13.52
N GLN A 648 -20.50 27.86 13.74
CA GLN A 648 -19.47 28.75 14.31
C GLN A 648 -19.17 29.95 13.40
N MET A 649 -19.08 29.76 12.08
CA MET A 649 -18.89 30.85 11.11
C MET A 649 -20.03 31.87 11.14
N ARG A 650 -21.26 31.41 11.42
CA ARG A 650 -22.44 32.28 11.61
C ARG A 650 -22.49 32.98 12.97
N GLY A 651 -21.57 32.65 13.89
CA GLY A 651 -21.59 33.11 15.27
C GLY A 651 -22.59 32.36 16.18
N GLU A 652 -23.21 31.29 15.69
CA GLU A 652 -24.17 30.48 16.42
C GLU A 652 -23.47 29.37 17.24
N VAL A 653 -22.64 29.78 18.19
CA VAL A 653 -21.77 28.86 18.94
C VAL A 653 -22.57 27.80 19.73
N GLU A 654 -23.74 28.17 20.28
CA GLU A 654 -24.57 27.25 21.05
C GLU A 654 -25.30 26.23 20.17
N THR A 655 -25.69 26.58 18.94
CA THR A 655 -26.28 25.60 18.00
C THR A 655 -25.23 24.62 17.51
N ALA A 656 -23.99 25.07 17.29
CA ALA A 656 -22.85 24.19 17.01
C ALA A 656 -22.67 23.13 18.11
N LYS A 657 -22.68 23.54 19.38
CA LYS A 657 -22.55 22.60 20.51
C LYS A 657 -23.69 21.56 20.55
N LYS A 658 -24.92 21.98 20.25
CA LYS A 658 -26.09 21.08 20.22
C LYS A 658 -25.91 19.90 19.25
N VAL A 659 -25.25 20.10 18.11
CA VAL A 659 -24.99 19.03 17.12
C VAL A 659 -24.28 17.82 17.74
N ALA A 660 -23.20 18.06 18.49
CA ALA A 660 -22.47 16.96 19.15
C ALA A 660 -23.20 16.44 20.40
N LEU A 661 -23.98 17.28 21.08
CA LEU A 661 -24.83 16.85 22.20
C LEU A 661 -25.92 15.89 21.73
N GLU A 662 -26.63 16.19 20.65
CA GLU A 662 -27.66 15.33 20.06
C GLU A 662 -27.10 13.95 19.68
N LEU A 663 -25.87 13.90 19.14
CA LEU A 663 -25.16 12.64 18.90
C LEU A 663 -24.92 11.88 20.22
N ALA A 664 -24.44 12.55 21.26
CA ALA A 664 -24.23 11.94 22.57
C ALA A 664 -25.55 11.44 23.21
N GLU A 665 -26.66 12.12 22.97
CA GLU A 665 -27.99 11.75 23.49
C GLU A 665 -28.63 10.59 22.72
N SER A 666 -28.35 10.46 21.42
CA SER A 666 -28.91 9.41 20.58
C SER A 666 -28.64 8.00 21.12
N ARG A 667 -27.46 7.80 21.74
CA ARG A 667 -27.05 6.55 22.40
C ARG A 667 -26.24 6.86 23.65
N LYS A 668 -26.93 7.28 24.71
CA LYS A 668 -26.31 7.59 26.01
C LYS A 668 -25.51 6.43 26.59
N ASP A 669 -25.89 5.19 26.30
CA ASP A 669 -25.25 3.99 26.86
C ASP A 669 -24.02 3.51 26.08
N SER A 670 -23.86 3.89 24.82
CA SER A 670 -22.74 3.45 23.97
C SER A 670 -21.43 4.15 24.32
N ALA A 671 -20.39 3.41 24.72
CA ALA A 671 -19.06 3.96 24.95
C ALA A 671 -18.46 4.59 23.69
N GLU A 672 -18.69 3.97 22.53
CA GLU A 672 -18.24 4.45 21.21
C GLU A 672 -18.88 5.78 20.84
N THR A 673 -20.19 5.91 21.05
CA THR A 673 -20.94 7.15 20.71
C THR A 673 -20.51 8.30 21.60
N GLN A 674 -20.27 8.05 22.88
CA GLN A 674 -19.73 9.05 23.80
C GLN A 674 -18.31 9.50 23.41
N ALA A 675 -17.43 8.56 23.03
CA ALA A 675 -16.09 8.89 22.55
C ALA A 675 -16.12 9.69 21.24
N MET A 676 -17.01 9.34 20.31
CA MET A 676 -17.18 10.04 19.04
C MET A 676 -17.68 11.48 19.25
N ALA A 677 -18.73 11.67 20.05
CA ALA A 677 -19.23 13.01 20.39
C ALA A 677 -18.16 13.87 21.08
N ALA A 678 -17.41 13.29 22.02
CA ALA A 678 -16.30 13.98 22.68
C ALA A 678 -15.21 14.40 21.69
N THR A 679 -14.84 13.51 20.76
CA THR A 679 -13.84 13.79 19.73
C THR A 679 -14.30 14.91 18.81
N ILE A 680 -15.55 14.88 18.35
CA ILE A 680 -16.14 15.95 17.52
C ILE A 680 -16.12 17.28 18.26
N MET A 681 -16.52 17.32 19.53
CA MET A 681 -16.48 18.56 20.33
C MET A 681 -15.04 19.11 20.45
N ASP A 682 -14.07 18.25 20.74
CA ASP A 682 -12.67 18.64 20.89
C ASP A 682 -12.07 19.20 19.59
N GLU A 683 -12.28 18.51 18.46
CA GLU A 683 -11.78 18.93 17.14
C GLU A 683 -12.37 20.26 16.65
N ASN A 684 -13.55 20.65 17.17
CA ASN A 684 -14.19 21.92 16.85
C ASN A 684 -13.94 23.01 17.92
N GLY A 685 -12.96 22.80 18.80
CA GLY A 685 -12.48 23.80 19.77
C GLY A 685 -13.24 23.85 21.09
N PHE A 686 -14.19 22.93 21.31
CA PHE A 686 -14.95 22.79 22.57
C PHE A 686 -14.28 21.75 23.49
N SER A 687 -12.96 21.85 23.64
CA SER A 687 -12.14 20.87 24.36
C SER A 687 -12.45 20.77 25.85
N ALA A 688 -12.90 21.85 26.49
CA ALA A 688 -13.25 21.81 27.91
C ALA A 688 -14.60 21.08 28.12
N GLU A 689 -15.55 21.31 27.22
CA GLU A 689 -16.87 20.70 27.22
C GLU A 689 -16.87 19.24 26.77
N SER A 690 -15.85 18.80 26.02
CA SER A 690 -15.71 17.39 25.59
C SER A 690 -15.32 16.44 26.73
N LEU A 691 -14.63 16.94 27.77
CA LEU A 691 -14.04 16.13 28.84
C LEU A 691 -15.03 15.21 29.59
N PRO A 692 -16.26 15.64 29.94
CA PRO A 692 -17.24 14.77 30.58
C PRO A 692 -17.64 13.58 29.71
N PHE A 693 -17.70 13.75 28.38
CA PHE A 693 -18.06 12.70 27.44
C PHE A 693 -16.93 11.67 27.28
N PHE A 694 -15.68 12.12 27.24
CA PHE A 694 -14.53 11.22 27.31
C PHE A 694 -14.52 10.42 28.62
N ARG A 695 -14.76 11.07 29.76
CA ARG A 695 -14.88 10.37 31.06
C ARG A 695 -16.03 9.37 31.08
N SER A 696 -17.17 9.72 30.48
CA SER A 696 -18.33 8.83 30.36
C SER A 696 -17.99 7.58 29.53
N SER A 697 -17.30 7.75 28.41
CA SER A 697 -16.81 6.64 27.58
C SER A 697 -15.82 5.75 28.33
N LEU A 698 -14.79 6.35 28.94
CA LEU A 698 -13.73 5.63 29.67
C LEU A 698 -14.22 4.94 30.95
N ARG A 699 -15.28 5.44 31.60
CA ARG A 699 -15.91 4.72 32.72
C ARG A 699 -16.54 3.40 32.29
N LYS A 700 -17.03 3.33 31.05
CA LYS A 700 -17.68 2.13 30.50
C LYS A 700 -16.67 1.18 29.88
N ASN A 701 -15.62 1.73 29.28
CA ASN A 701 -14.51 0.95 28.74
C ASN A 701 -13.15 1.52 29.19
N PRO A 702 -12.66 1.14 30.39
CA PRO A 702 -11.41 1.67 30.94
C PRO A 702 -10.14 1.19 30.22
N GLU A 703 -10.23 0.07 29.50
CA GLU A 703 -9.09 -0.57 28.81
C GLU A 703 -8.82 0.02 27.43
N ASP A 704 -9.65 0.97 26.94
CA ASP A 704 -9.46 1.59 25.63
C ASP A 704 -8.38 2.68 25.68
N PHE A 705 -7.13 2.26 25.49
CA PHE A 705 -5.98 3.16 25.41
C PHE A 705 -6.10 4.20 24.29
N SER A 706 -6.80 3.90 23.18
CA SER A 706 -7.02 4.86 22.10
C SER A 706 -7.84 6.06 22.57
N VAL A 707 -8.90 5.79 23.35
CA VAL A 707 -9.74 6.84 23.95
C VAL A 707 -8.98 7.59 25.06
N TRP A 708 -8.15 6.92 25.85
CA TRP A 708 -7.28 7.61 26.84
C TRP A 708 -6.32 8.60 26.19
N VAL A 709 -5.73 8.24 25.04
CA VAL A 709 -4.83 9.12 24.29
C VAL A 709 -5.58 10.36 23.77
N LYS A 710 -6.80 10.17 23.22
CA LYS A 710 -7.66 11.27 22.78
C LYS A 710 -8.10 12.17 23.94
N TYR A 711 -8.48 11.58 25.07
CA TYR A 711 -8.85 12.32 26.27
C TYR A 711 -7.67 13.14 26.81
N ALA A 712 -6.46 12.58 26.85
CA ALA A 712 -5.27 13.32 27.23
C ALA A 712 -4.98 14.47 26.24
N ALA A 713 -5.15 14.26 24.93
CA ALA A 713 -5.00 15.32 23.93
C ALA A 713 -6.02 16.45 24.13
N ALA A 714 -7.29 16.11 24.40
CA ALA A 714 -8.34 17.08 24.71
C ALA A 714 -8.04 17.87 26.00
N LEU A 715 -7.46 17.22 27.01
CA LEU A 715 -6.99 17.90 28.23
C LEU A 715 -5.87 18.91 27.93
N VAL A 716 -4.93 18.59 27.02
CA VAL A 716 -3.90 19.54 26.56
C VAL A 716 -4.56 20.74 25.87
N ALA A 717 -5.51 20.50 24.96
CA ALA A 717 -6.23 21.57 24.27
C ALA A 717 -7.04 22.45 25.24
N ALA A 718 -7.63 21.85 26.27
CA ALA A 718 -8.30 22.55 27.37
C ALA A 718 -7.34 23.20 28.40
N LYS A 719 -6.02 23.21 28.14
CA LYS A 719 -4.96 23.74 29.02
C LYS A 719 -4.89 23.08 30.41
N ARG A 720 -5.44 21.88 30.56
CA ARG A 720 -5.35 21.04 31.75
C ARG A 720 -4.11 20.15 31.66
N TYR A 721 -2.95 20.79 31.60
CA TYR A 721 -1.67 20.14 31.32
C TYR A 721 -1.29 19.08 32.36
N ASP A 722 -1.53 19.33 33.65
CA ASP A 722 -1.14 18.40 34.72
C ASP A 722 -1.95 17.09 34.64
N ASP A 723 -3.25 17.16 34.32
CA ASP A 723 -4.10 15.98 34.13
C ASP A 723 -3.69 15.16 32.89
N ALA A 724 -3.39 15.85 31.78
CA ALA A 724 -2.95 15.21 30.54
C ALA A 724 -1.59 14.51 30.73
N GLN A 725 -0.67 15.19 31.41
CA GLN A 725 0.65 14.67 31.72
C GLN A 725 0.55 13.39 32.55
N ALA A 726 -0.28 13.35 33.59
CA ALA A 726 -0.48 12.17 34.41
C ALA A 726 -0.94 10.94 33.59
N ILE A 727 -1.83 11.13 32.61
CA ILE A 727 -2.30 10.06 31.73
C ILE A 727 -1.17 9.55 30.84
N TYR A 728 -0.46 10.44 30.13
CA TYR A 728 0.64 10.03 29.26
C TYR A 728 1.77 9.34 30.03
N GLN A 729 2.09 9.82 31.23
CA GLN A 729 3.07 9.20 32.11
C GLN A 729 2.64 7.79 32.53
N LYS A 730 1.38 7.62 32.93
CA LYS A 730 0.84 6.31 33.30
C LYS A 730 0.90 5.31 32.13
N ILE A 731 0.47 5.71 30.93
CA ILE A 731 0.51 4.85 29.74
C ILE A 731 1.95 4.45 29.41
N LEU A 732 2.91 5.39 29.55
CA LEU A 732 4.32 5.14 29.29
C LEU A 732 4.96 4.19 30.32
N GLU A 733 4.58 4.29 31.60
CA GLU A 733 5.10 3.45 32.68
C GLU A 733 4.48 2.05 32.71
N GLU A 734 3.16 1.92 32.49
CA GLU A 734 2.42 0.65 32.63
C GLU A 734 2.27 -0.12 31.30
N GLY A 735 2.15 0.58 30.18
CA GLY A 735 1.89 -0.01 28.88
C GLY A 735 0.54 -0.74 28.76
N TRP A 736 0.33 -1.42 27.65
CA TRP A 736 -0.86 -2.27 27.42
C TRP A 736 -0.56 -3.70 27.86
N HIS A 737 -1.13 -4.16 28.97
CA HIS A 737 -0.83 -5.45 29.60
C HIS A 737 0.69 -5.68 29.80
N GLY A 738 1.41 -4.64 30.24
CA GLY A 738 2.87 -4.70 30.43
C GLY A 738 3.69 -4.68 29.14
N LYS A 739 3.07 -4.44 27.97
CA LYS A 739 3.76 -4.23 26.69
C LYS A 739 3.82 -2.74 26.33
N PRO A 740 4.88 -2.27 25.67
CA PRO A 740 4.97 -0.86 25.27
C PRO A 740 3.83 -0.49 24.32
N PHE A 741 3.12 0.59 24.63
CA PHE A 741 2.04 1.13 23.79
C PHE A 741 2.47 2.49 23.22
N ASN A 742 2.68 2.55 21.90
CA ASN A 742 3.02 3.75 21.12
C ASN A 742 3.92 4.78 21.86
N GLN A 743 5.05 4.31 22.41
CA GLN A 743 5.97 5.14 23.19
C GLN A 743 6.44 6.42 22.46
N PRO A 744 6.69 6.42 21.14
CA PRO A 744 7.04 7.64 20.42
C PRO A 744 5.97 8.74 20.49
N LEU A 745 4.68 8.37 20.45
CA LEU A 745 3.57 9.30 20.61
C LEU A 745 3.53 9.89 22.03
N MET A 746 3.76 9.06 23.05
CA MET A 746 3.76 9.53 24.45
C MET A 746 4.88 10.55 24.67
N LEU A 747 6.08 10.26 24.16
CA LEU A 747 7.23 11.15 24.24
C LEU A 747 6.99 12.48 23.51
N SER A 748 6.40 12.45 22.31
CA SER A 748 6.12 13.67 21.55
C SER A 748 5.02 14.54 22.19
N SER A 749 3.96 13.93 22.74
CA SER A 749 2.92 14.66 23.48
C SER A 749 3.45 15.26 24.78
N LEU A 750 4.25 14.51 25.55
CA LEU A 750 4.87 15.03 26.78
C LEU A 750 5.83 16.19 26.46
N LEU A 751 6.61 16.08 25.37
CA LEU A 751 7.44 17.18 24.90
C LEU A 751 6.61 18.43 24.60
N LYS A 752 5.51 18.28 23.85
CA LYS A 752 4.62 19.40 23.53
C LYS A 752 4.13 20.10 24.80
N ILE A 753 3.60 19.35 25.76
CA ILE A 753 3.15 19.89 27.07
C ILE A 753 4.29 20.63 27.78
N ALA A 754 5.47 20.04 27.83
CA ALA A 754 6.61 20.64 28.50
C ALA A 754 7.11 21.92 27.81
N THR A 755 7.04 22.00 26.48
CA THR A 755 7.38 23.22 25.73
C THR A 755 6.37 24.34 25.96
N GLU A 756 5.07 24.04 25.97
CA GLU A 756 4.00 25.03 26.21
C GLU A 756 4.02 25.56 27.65
N THR A 757 4.26 24.68 28.63
CA THR A 757 4.34 25.05 30.05
C THR A 757 5.71 25.61 30.46
N LYS A 758 6.69 25.62 29.54
CA LYS A 758 8.10 25.96 29.79
C LYS A 758 8.76 25.08 30.87
N ARG A 759 8.27 23.84 31.03
CA ARG A 759 8.75 22.81 31.97
C ARG A 759 9.58 21.73 31.29
N THR A 760 10.31 22.05 30.22
CA THR A 760 11.19 21.10 29.51
C THR A 760 12.24 20.46 30.43
N LYS A 761 12.73 21.19 31.43
CA LYS A 761 13.66 20.67 32.44
C LYS A 761 13.02 19.58 33.30
N ASP A 762 11.76 19.78 33.71
CA ASP A 762 11.03 18.81 34.52
C ASP A 762 10.75 17.54 33.73
N LEU A 763 10.45 17.66 32.43
CA LEU A 763 10.31 16.52 31.54
C LEU A 763 11.61 15.73 31.41
N ILE A 764 12.74 16.41 31.20
CA ILE A 764 14.05 15.77 31.12
C ILE A 764 14.36 15.05 32.45
N ALA A 765 14.07 15.67 33.59
CA ALA A 765 14.25 15.05 34.90
C ALA A 765 13.35 13.82 35.09
N TYR A 766 12.08 13.90 34.68
CA TYR A 766 11.14 12.77 34.73
C TYR A 766 11.59 11.61 33.86
N LEU A 767 11.85 11.86 32.57
CA LEU A 767 12.31 10.82 31.63
C LEU A 767 13.66 10.23 32.04
N GLY A 768 14.56 11.06 32.56
CA GLY A 768 15.81 10.62 33.17
C GLY A 768 15.57 9.72 34.38
N GLY A 769 14.61 10.05 35.25
CA GLY A 769 14.24 9.22 36.41
C GLY A 769 13.71 7.83 36.03
N LEU A 770 13.10 7.67 34.85
CA LEU A 770 12.62 6.36 34.38
C LEU A 770 13.75 5.37 34.08
N ARG A 771 15.01 5.80 33.99
CA ARG A 771 16.16 4.92 33.77
C ARG A 771 16.35 3.86 34.85
N SER A 772 15.92 4.14 36.09
CA SER A 772 16.00 3.22 37.23
C SER A 772 14.73 2.43 37.49
N LYS A 773 13.62 2.75 36.81
CA LYS A 773 12.36 1.99 36.94
C LYS A 773 12.32 0.80 35.97
N GLU A 774 11.49 -0.19 36.27
CA GLU A 774 11.07 -1.18 35.29
C GLU A 774 9.91 -0.61 34.48
N ILE A 775 10.06 -0.59 33.15
CA ILE A 775 9.04 -0.12 32.21
C ILE A 775 9.01 -1.07 31.00
N PRO A 776 7.85 -1.26 30.36
CA PRO A 776 7.74 -2.04 29.13
C PRO A 776 8.65 -1.51 28.03
N GLY A 777 9.38 -2.39 27.34
CA GLY A 777 10.27 -1.99 26.24
C GLY A 777 11.40 -1.05 26.66
N LYS A 778 11.96 -1.24 27.87
CA LYS A 778 12.99 -0.36 28.44
C LYS A 778 14.19 -0.11 27.51
N PRO A 779 14.78 -1.11 26.83
CA PRO A 779 15.89 -0.85 25.89
C PRO A 779 15.49 0.10 24.74
N GLU A 780 14.34 -0.12 24.11
CA GLU A 780 13.80 0.72 23.04
C GLU A 780 13.45 2.13 23.53
N PHE A 781 12.89 2.22 24.74
CA PHE A 781 12.59 3.49 25.41
C PHE A 781 13.87 4.31 25.64
N LEU A 782 14.92 3.71 26.23
CA LEU A 782 16.17 4.43 26.54
C LEU A 782 16.81 4.99 25.27
N LEU A 783 16.81 4.23 24.16
CA LEU A 783 17.29 4.76 22.88
C LEU A 783 16.41 5.89 22.34
N SER A 784 15.09 5.76 22.44
CA SER A 784 14.14 6.78 21.97
C SER A 784 14.27 8.08 22.76
N VAL A 785 14.39 7.99 24.09
CA VAL A 785 14.64 9.14 24.98
C VAL A 785 16.01 9.75 24.73
N SER A 786 17.04 8.94 24.48
CA SER A 786 18.37 9.45 24.15
C SER A 786 18.32 10.30 22.88
N LYS A 787 17.67 9.81 21.81
CA LYS A 787 17.47 10.57 20.56
C LYS A 787 16.70 11.87 20.81
N LEU A 788 15.65 11.83 21.64
CA LEU A 788 14.90 13.01 22.03
C LEU A 788 15.78 14.03 22.79
N PHE A 789 16.58 13.57 23.76
CA PHE A 789 17.48 14.45 24.50
C PHE A 789 18.53 15.10 23.59
N ILE A 790 19.06 14.38 22.60
CA ILE A 790 19.96 14.93 21.57
C ILE A 790 19.25 16.03 20.76
N GLN A 791 17.99 15.80 20.36
CA GLN A 791 17.19 16.81 19.65
C GLN A 791 16.96 18.06 20.50
N LEU A 792 16.76 17.89 21.82
CA LEU A 792 16.57 18.98 22.77
C LEU A 792 17.87 19.67 23.21
N ARG A 793 19.03 19.28 22.65
CA ARG A 793 20.37 19.74 23.08
C ARG A 793 20.64 19.50 24.56
N SER A 794 19.96 18.51 25.15
CA SER A 794 20.21 18.05 26.52
C SER A 794 21.22 16.92 26.50
N ASP A 795 22.41 17.25 25.99
CA ASP A 795 23.40 16.25 25.64
C ASP A 795 23.88 15.48 26.88
N ASP A 796 23.97 16.14 28.05
CA ASP A 796 24.39 15.46 29.30
C ASP A 796 23.38 14.40 29.74
N ALA A 797 22.09 14.70 29.60
CA ALA A 797 21.03 13.73 29.89
C ALA A 797 21.06 12.58 28.88
N ALA A 798 21.27 12.88 27.59
CA ALA A 798 21.43 11.85 26.56
C ALA A 798 22.61 10.92 26.85
N ALA A 799 23.77 11.48 27.20
CA ALA A 799 24.96 10.72 27.57
C ALA A 799 24.71 9.84 28.80
N GLN A 800 24.01 10.34 29.82
CA GLN A 800 23.66 9.53 31.01
C GLN A 800 22.77 8.34 30.63
N VAL A 801 21.71 8.57 29.85
CA VAL A 801 20.78 7.51 29.42
C VAL A 801 21.49 6.46 28.55
N LEU A 802 22.34 6.88 27.62
CA LEU A 802 23.12 5.96 26.78
C LEU A 802 24.17 5.19 27.58
N ASN A 803 24.86 5.82 28.54
CA ASN A 803 25.80 5.13 29.41
C ASN A 803 25.11 4.10 30.32
N ASP A 804 23.91 4.42 30.81
CA ASP A 804 23.10 3.47 31.58
C ASP A 804 22.60 2.33 30.69
N PHE A 805 22.25 2.60 29.43
CA PHE A 805 21.95 1.55 28.46
C PHE A 805 23.14 0.58 28.33
N VAL A 806 24.34 1.10 28.10
CA VAL A 806 25.56 0.28 27.94
C VAL A 806 25.85 -0.58 29.17
N LYS A 807 25.57 -0.05 30.38
CA LYS A 807 25.78 -0.77 31.65
C LYS A 807 24.70 -1.81 31.94
N GLN A 808 23.43 -1.46 31.74
CA GLN A 808 22.28 -2.33 32.07
C GLN A 808 22.05 -3.41 31.01
N PHE A 809 22.42 -3.13 29.76
CA PHE A 809 22.15 -3.99 28.61
C PHE A 809 23.42 -4.31 27.81
N PRO A 810 24.48 -4.86 28.45
CA PRO A 810 25.81 -5.04 27.85
C PRO A 810 25.88 -6.08 26.73
N ASP A 811 24.85 -6.92 26.59
CA ASP A 811 24.75 -7.96 25.56
C ASP A 811 23.49 -7.79 24.68
N HIS A 812 22.80 -6.65 24.78
CA HIS A 812 21.56 -6.43 24.04
C HIS A 812 21.83 -6.12 22.57
N LYS A 813 20.94 -6.58 21.69
CA LYS A 813 21.03 -6.40 20.22
C LYS A 813 21.14 -4.94 19.76
N LEU A 814 20.65 -3.99 20.56
CA LEU A 814 20.69 -2.55 20.29
C LEU A 814 21.94 -1.83 20.86
N LEU A 815 22.86 -2.56 21.49
CA LEU A 815 24.09 -1.97 22.03
C LEU A 815 24.97 -1.29 20.96
N PRO A 816 25.12 -1.82 19.74
CA PRO A 816 25.84 -1.12 18.69
C PRO A 816 25.22 0.25 18.35
N ASP A 817 23.88 0.34 18.37
CA ASP A 817 23.16 1.61 18.13
C ASP A 817 23.37 2.61 19.28
N ALA A 818 23.44 2.13 20.53
CA ALA A 818 23.75 2.97 21.69
C ALA A 818 25.15 3.59 21.61
N TYR A 819 26.16 2.80 21.26
CA TYR A 819 27.53 3.31 21.04
C TYR A 819 27.61 4.25 19.83
N LEU A 820 26.88 3.95 18.75
CA LEU A 820 26.80 4.83 17.59
C LEU A 820 26.20 6.19 17.97
N LEU A 821 25.14 6.21 18.78
CA LEU A 821 24.54 7.44 19.29
C LEU A 821 25.48 8.21 20.23
N LEU A 822 26.28 7.53 21.06
CA LEU A 822 27.31 8.19 21.88
C LEU A 822 28.37 8.89 21.01
N GLY A 823 28.82 8.23 19.94
CA GLY A 823 29.74 8.84 18.99
C GLY A 823 29.13 10.03 18.25
N GLN A 824 27.87 9.93 17.84
CA GLN A 824 27.14 11.04 17.21
C GLN A 824 26.96 12.22 18.18
N LEU A 825 26.70 11.93 19.45
CA LEU A 825 26.56 12.94 20.50
C LEU A 825 27.87 13.71 20.70
N ALA A 826 28.98 13.00 20.85
CA ALA A 826 30.32 13.60 20.93
C ALA A 826 30.63 14.42 19.65
N TYR A 827 30.25 13.92 18.46
CA TYR A 827 30.39 14.67 17.21
C TYR A 827 29.58 15.98 17.22
N THR A 828 28.33 15.96 17.71
CA THR A 828 27.52 17.18 17.82
C THR A 828 28.08 18.19 18.82
N ARG A 829 28.81 17.71 19.83
CA ARG A 829 29.55 18.54 20.81
C ARG A 829 30.87 19.07 20.27
N GLN A 830 31.24 18.70 19.03
CA GLN A 830 32.56 18.99 18.44
C GLN A 830 33.72 18.31 19.18
N GLU A 831 33.43 17.30 20.00
CA GLU A 831 34.40 16.45 20.68
C GLU A 831 34.83 15.35 19.69
N TYR A 832 35.48 15.76 18.59
CA TYR A 832 35.77 14.89 17.45
C TYR A 832 36.63 13.68 17.81
N ASP A 833 37.59 13.82 18.72
CA ASP A 833 38.43 12.72 19.20
C ASP A 833 37.61 11.68 19.97
N GLU A 834 36.69 12.13 20.82
CA GLU A 834 35.79 11.25 21.56
C GLU A 834 34.77 10.57 20.63
N ALA A 835 34.24 11.30 19.64
CA ALA A 835 33.36 10.76 18.62
C ALA A 835 34.03 9.60 17.87
N ILE A 836 35.27 9.81 17.41
CA ILE A 836 36.07 8.77 16.75
C ILE A 836 36.31 7.59 17.69
N ASN A 837 36.60 7.81 18.97
CA ASN A 837 36.81 6.73 19.94
C ASN A 837 35.54 5.86 20.11
N TRP A 838 34.37 6.49 20.25
CA TRP A 838 33.10 5.77 20.31
C TRP A 838 32.80 5.01 19.02
N PHE A 839 32.99 5.63 17.87
CA PHE A 839 32.81 4.95 16.58
C PHE A 839 33.78 3.77 16.42
N LYS A 840 35.06 3.92 16.80
CA LYS A 840 36.04 2.81 16.81
C LYS A 840 35.61 1.65 17.69
N ARG A 841 35.05 1.91 18.88
CA ARG A 841 34.49 0.86 19.74
C ARG A 841 33.37 0.07 19.06
N VAL A 842 32.52 0.73 18.25
CA VAL A 842 31.49 0.03 17.47
C VAL A 842 32.15 -0.92 16.47
N VAL A 843 33.18 -0.43 15.75
CA VAL A 843 33.89 -1.19 14.71
C VAL A 843 34.66 -2.37 15.30
N GLU A 844 35.35 -2.17 16.42
CA GLU A 844 36.17 -3.19 17.08
C GLU A 844 35.33 -4.27 17.76
N ARG A 845 34.25 -3.88 18.46
CA ARG A 845 33.42 -4.81 19.23
C ARG A 845 32.33 -5.47 18.41
N PHE A 846 31.85 -4.82 17.34
CA PHE A 846 30.74 -5.31 16.52
C PHE A 846 31.09 -5.27 15.02
N PRO A 847 32.23 -5.87 14.60
CA PRO A 847 32.69 -5.81 13.22
C PRO A 847 31.63 -6.38 12.27
N GLY A 848 31.41 -5.69 11.15
CA GLY A 848 30.44 -6.08 10.12
C GLY A 848 28.96 -5.83 10.47
N THR A 849 28.64 -5.33 11.67
CA THR A 849 27.27 -4.92 11.98
C THR A 849 26.86 -3.66 11.21
N PRO A 850 25.56 -3.45 10.98
CA PRO A 850 25.07 -2.21 10.40
C PRO A 850 25.57 -0.95 11.11
N ALA A 851 25.62 -0.95 12.44
CA ALA A 851 26.14 0.16 13.21
C ALA A 851 27.64 0.39 12.98
N ALA A 852 28.46 -0.67 12.86
CA ALA A 852 29.89 -0.54 12.59
C ALA A 852 30.18 0.08 11.23
N ILE A 853 29.45 -0.31 10.19
CA ILE A 853 29.57 0.29 8.86
C ILE A 853 29.21 1.78 8.91
N THR A 854 28.10 2.13 9.57
CA THR A 854 27.71 3.53 9.79
C THR A 854 28.73 4.29 10.63
N ALA A 855 29.38 3.64 11.60
CA ALA A 855 30.42 4.25 12.44
C ALA A 855 31.66 4.61 11.61
N VAL A 856 32.14 3.72 10.73
CA VAL A 856 33.26 4.06 9.81
C VAL A 856 32.86 5.17 8.85
N TYR A 857 31.65 5.13 8.32
CA TYR A 857 31.13 6.21 7.47
C TYR A 857 31.15 7.56 8.21
N ASN A 858 30.70 7.58 9.48
CA ASN A 858 30.73 8.77 10.32
C ASN A 858 32.15 9.22 10.69
N ILE A 859 33.11 8.30 10.85
CA ILE A 859 34.52 8.67 11.04
C ILE A 859 35.04 9.45 9.82
N GLY A 860 34.67 9.03 8.60
CA GLY A 860 34.99 9.79 7.39
C GLY A 860 34.40 11.21 7.41
N GLU A 861 33.16 11.35 7.85
CA GLU A 861 32.51 12.66 8.01
C GLU A 861 33.18 13.53 9.09
N VAL A 862 33.57 12.94 10.23
CA VAL A 862 34.33 13.64 11.27
C VAL A 862 35.66 14.16 10.69
N LYS A 863 36.40 13.31 9.97
CA LYS A 863 37.66 13.70 9.33
C LYS A 863 37.48 14.85 8.36
N ARG A 864 36.42 14.82 7.54
CA ARG A 864 36.07 15.92 6.63
C ARG A 864 35.89 17.24 7.38
N GLN A 865 35.11 17.23 8.46
CA GLN A 865 34.83 18.41 9.28
C GLN A 865 36.06 18.95 10.00
N THR A 866 36.98 18.07 10.43
CA THR A 866 38.25 18.46 11.04
C THR A 866 39.29 18.98 10.03
N GLY A 867 38.92 19.19 8.76
CA GLY A 867 39.80 19.73 7.73
C GLY A 867 40.76 18.70 7.12
N GLN A 868 40.42 17.41 7.20
CA GLN A 868 41.21 16.30 6.65
C GLN A 868 40.48 15.63 5.47
N PRO A 869 40.17 16.36 4.37
CA PRO A 869 39.33 15.85 3.28
C PRO A 869 39.95 14.64 2.56
N ARG A 870 41.28 14.58 2.43
CA ARG A 870 41.96 13.41 1.84
C ARG A 870 41.80 12.16 2.70
N GLU A 871 41.90 12.31 4.02
CA GLU A 871 41.69 11.18 4.91
C GLU A 871 40.23 10.74 4.97
N ALA A 872 39.29 11.67 4.86
CA ALA A 872 37.86 11.37 4.75
C ALA A 872 37.56 10.52 3.51
N ILE A 873 38.05 10.96 2.34
CA ILE A 873 37.93 10.21 1.08
C ILE A 873 38.52 8.81 1.22
N ASN A 874 39.75 8.69 1.74
CA ASN A 874 40.39 7.38 1.94
C ASN A 874 39.57 6.48 2.88
N THR A 875 39.03 7.04 3.97
CA THR A 875 38.21 6.29 4.93
C THR A 875 36.96 5.70 4.27
N TRP A 876 36.28 6.47 3.40
CA TRP A 876 35.11 5.96 2.68
C TRP A 876 35.47 4.99 1.56
N LEU A 877 36.59 5.19 0.87
CA LEU A 877 37.08 4.25 -0.15
C LEU A 877 37.49 2.91 0.48
N ASP A 878 38.17 2.93 1.63
CA ASP A 878 38.54 1.75 2.41
C ASP A 878 37.28 1.05 2.95
N LEU A 879 36.28 1.81 3.40
CA LEU A 879 34.99 1.27 3.82
C LEU A 879 34.30 0.50 2.68
N LYS A 880 34.26 1.07 1.46
CA LYS A 880 33.77 0.34 0.28
C LYS A 880 34.63 -0.88 -0.01
N TYR A 881 35.96 -0.79 0.09
CA TYR A 881 36.85 -1.91 -0.20
C TYR A 881 36.59 -3.11 0.74
N HIS A 882 36.39 -2.86 2.03
CA HIS A 882 36.10 -3.91 3.02
C HIS A 882 34.65 -4.40 2.99
N PHE A 883 33.71 -3.55 2.60
CA PHE A 883 32.28 -3.89 2.53
C PHE A 883 31.71 -3.57 1.13
N PRO A 884 32.21 -4.24 0.07
CA PRO A 884 31.92 -3.89 -1.32
C PRO A 884 30.45 -4.06 -1.70
N ASN A 885 29.70 -4.83 -0.92
CA ASN A 885 28.31 -5.10 -1.18
C ASN A 885 27.35 -4.26 -0.30
N ASP A 886 27.80 -3.55 0.74
CA ASP A 886 26.89 -2.78 1.61
C ASP A 886 26.61 -1.38 1.05
N ASP A 887 25.35 -1.06 0.78
CA ASP A 887 24.97 0.21 0.15
C ASP A 887 25.42 1.45 0.94
N ARG A 888 25.53 1.37 2.27
CA ARG A 888 26.01 2.51 3.07
C ARG A 888 27.51 2.68 2.91
N ALA A 889 28.26 1.58 2.87
CA ALA A 889 29.68 1.61 2.55
C ALA A 889 29.91 2.19 1.13
N ILE A 890 29.13 1.71 0.16
CA ILE A 890 29.16 2.19 -1.22
C ILE A 890 28.79 3.68 -1.31
N SER A 891 27.79 4.14 -0.56
CA SER A 891 27.37 5.55 -0.52
C SER A 891 28.49 6.50 -0.05
N GLY A 892 29.47 5.99 0.70
CA GLY A 892 30.67 6.73 1.06
C GLY A 892 31.45 7.23 -0.15
N VAL A 893 31.41 6.53 -1.29
CA VAL A 893 32.07 6.99 -2.53
C VAL A 893 31.37 8.19 -3.14
N TYR A 894 30.04 8.27 -3.02
CA TYR A 894 29.30 9.45 -3.47
C TYR A 894 29.64 10.68 -2.61
N GLU A 895 29.76 10.51 -1.30
CA GLU A 895 30.26 11.59 -0.43
C GLU A 895 31.73 11.93 -0.71
N ALA A 896 32.58 10.94 -1.00
CA ALA A 896 33.95 11.18 -1.43
C ALA A 896 34.01 12.04 -2.69
N ALA A 897 33.11 11.81 -3.67
CA ALA A 897 33.01 12.62 -4.87
C ALA A 897 32.59 14.06 -4.57
N LYS A 898 31.64 14.25 -3.63
CA LYS A 898 31.24 15.58 -3.14
C LYS A 898 32.41 16.31 -2.48
N VAL A 899 33.19 15.63 -1.64
CA VAL A 899 34.39 16.20 -0.99
C VAL A 899 35.47 16.55 -2.00
N ALA A 900 35.71 15.69 -2.98
CA ALA A 900 36.65 15.99 -4.06
C ALA A 900 36.25 17.26 -4.83
N TYR A 901 34.96 17.43 -5.13
CA TYR A 901 34.45 18.62 -5.83
C TYR A 901 34.44 19.88 -4.94
N ASN A 902 33.91 19.79 -3.72
CA ASN A 902 33.68 20.94 -2.84
C ASN A 902 34.93 21.38 -2.09
N ASP A 903 35.68 20.45 -1.51
CA ASP A 903 36.76 20.75 -0.57
C ASP A 903 38.13 20.71 -1.27
N LEU A 904 38.36 19.74 -2.17
CA LEU A 904 39.61 19.63 -2.93
C LEU A 904 39.61 20.45 -4.24
N LYS A 905 38.42 20.86 -4.73
CA LYS A 905 38.23 21.52 -6.03
C LYS A 905 38.81 20.72 -7.22
N ASP A 906 38.85 19.40 -7.07
CA ASP A 906 39.36 18.48 -8.09
C ASP A 906 38.20 17.85 -8.85
N PHE A 907 37.84 18.49 -9.97
CA PHE A 907 36.68 18.13 -10.77
C PHE A 907 36.88 16.81 -11.53
N GLU A 908 38.10 16.52 -11.98
CA GLU A 908 38.42 15.26 -12.66
C GLU A 908 38.32 14.09 -11.69
N TYR A 909 38.84 14.26 -10.48
CA TYR A 909 38.76 13.23 -9.45
C TYR A 909 37.32 13.02 -8.98
N ALA A 910 36.52 14.09 -8.82
CA ALA A 910 35.09 13.98 -8.53
C ALA A 910 34.32 13.20 -9.61
N ALA A 911 34.59 13.47 -10.90
CA ALA A 911 33.99 12.72 -12.01
C ALA A 911 34.38 11.23 -11.97
N LYS A 912 35.64 10.93 -11.68
CA LYS A 912 36.13 9.55 -11.53
C LYS A 912 35.43 8.82 -10.39
N LEU A 913 35.26 9.47 -9.24
CA LEU A 913 34.55 8.89 -8.08
C LEU A 913 33.06 8.69 -8.36
N LEU A 914 32.40 9.61 -9.06
CA LEU A 914 31.01 9.43 -9.50
C LEU A 914 30.87 8.22 -10.42
N LYS A 915 31.77 8.04 -11.39
CA LYS A 915 31.81 6.83 -12.26
C LYS A 915 32.02 5.57 -11.42
N GLN A 916 32.98 5.59 -10.49
CA GLN A 916 33.23 4.47 -9.58
C GLN A 916 32.03 4.12 -8.66
N PHE A 917 31.20 5.10 -8.31
CA PHE A 917 29.96 4.89 -7.58
C PHE A 917 28.86 4.33 -8.49
N ILE A 918 28.73 4.81 -9.73
CA ILE A 918 27.77 4.27 -10.70
C ILE A 918 28.07 2.80 -11.01
N ASP A 919 29.35 2.45 -11.13
CA ASP A 919 29.83 1.08 -11.43
C ASP A 919 29.98 0.21 -10.17
N SER A 920 29.54 0.68 -9.01
CA SER A 920 29.80 0.02 -7.72
C SER A 920 28.90 -1.18 -7.41
N GLY A 921 27.84 -1.37 -8.18
CA GLY A 921 26.81 -2.36 -7.87
C GLY A 921 25.85 -1.95 -6.74
N SER A 922 25.78 -0.65 -6.39
CA SER A 922 24.83 -0.12 -5.40
C SER A 922 23.38 -0.52 -5.69
N GLN A 923 22.61 -0.86 -4.67
CA GLN A 923 21.16 -1.06 -4.75
C GLN A 923 20.37 0.17 -4.29
N ASP A 924 21.04 1.26 -3.90
CA ASP A 924 20.41 2.56 -3.75
C ASP A 924 20.18 3.21 -5.11
N PHE A 925 19.10 2.79 -5.77
CA PHE A 925 18.71 3.29 -7.09
C PHE A 925 18.45 4.80 -7.10
N THR A 926 18.03 5.38 -5.98
CA THR A 926 17.79 6.82 -5.88
C THR A 926 19.08 7.61 -5.89
N LEU A 927 20.10 7.11 -5.19
CA LEU A 927 21.43 7.72 -5.17
C LEU A 927 22.17 7.48 -6.48
N LEU A 928 21.98 6.34 -7.14
CA LEU A 928 22.51 6.06 -8.49
C LEU A 928 21.97 7.05 -9.54
N ASP A 929 20.66 7.29 -9.57
CA ASP A 929 20.06 8.29 -10.47
C ASP A 929 20.64 9.69 -10.19
N LYS A 930 20.73 10.09 -8.91
CA LYS A 930 21.38 11.35 -8.52
C LYS A 930 22.83 11.43 -8.99
N ALA A 931 23.61 10.37 -8.81
CA ALA A 931 25.01 10.33 -9.23
C ALA A 931 25.18 10.47 -10.75
N ARG A 932 24.30 9.84 -11.55
CA ARG A 932 24.30 9.99 -13.02
C ARG A 932 23.95 11.41 -13.44
N LYS A 933 22.92 12.01 -12.82
CA LYS A 933 22.55 13.41 -13.06
C LYS A 933 23.69 14.36 -12.67
N SER A 934 24.32 14.14 -11.52
CA SER A 934 25.49 14.89 -11.07
C SER A 934 26.66 14.76 -12.04
N LEU A 935 26.95 13.55 -12.54
CA LEU A 935 28.00 13.32 -13.52
C LEU A 935 27.71 14.04 -14.84
N LYS A 936 26.48 13.96 -15.36
CA LYS A 936 26.07 14.66 -16.59
C LYS A 936 26.17 16.18 -16.44
N LYS A 937 25.77 16.73 -15.29
CA LYS A 937 25.94 18.16 -14.97
C LYS A 937 27.42 18.54 -14.93
N LEU A 938 28.25 17.74 -14.26
CA LEU A 938 29.70 17.98 -14.16
C LEU A 938 30.38 17.98 -15.54
N GLU A 939 30.04 17.01 -16.40
CA GLU A 939 30.55 16.91 -17.77
C GLU A 939 30.05 18.07 -18.65
N ALA A 940 28.86 18.62 -18.37
CA ALA A 940 28.33 19.81 -19.01
C ALA A 940 28.86 21.14 -18.42
N GLY A 941 29.80 21.10 -17.47
CA GLY A 941 30.35 22.29 -16.81
C GLY A 941 29.39 23.00 -15.84
N GLN A 942 28.31 22.32 -15.44
CA GLN A 942 27.32 22.83 -14.48
C GLN A 942 27.62 22.30 -13.07
N PRO A 943 27.23 23.03 -11.99
CA PRO A 943 27.41 22.56 -10.63
C PRO A 943 26.63 21.24 -10.41
N PRO A 944 27.32 20.13 -10.04
CA PRO A 944 26.74 18.79 -10.03
C PRO A 944 25.99 18.45 -8.75
N PHE A 945 26.29 19.14 -7.65
CA PHE A 945 25.65 18.99 -6.36
C PHE A 945 24.88 20.27 -6.07
N GLU A 946 23.60 20.16 -5.74
CA GLU A 946 22.82 21.30 -5.29
C GLU A 946 23.34 21.72 -3.91
N ASP A 947 23.77 22.98 -3.78
CA ASP A 947 24.11 23.55 -2.49
C ASP A 947 22.83 23.59 -1.64
N ALA A 948 22.77 22.73 -0.62
CA ALA A 948 21.84 22.92 0.49
C ALA A 948 22.24 24.24 1.17
N LYS A 949 21.49 25.30 0.89
CA LYS A 949 21.71 26.64 1.43
C LYS A 949 21.10 26.82 2.80
#